data_AF-A0AAP9IS45-F1
#
_entry.id   AF-A0AAP9IS45-F1
#
_cell.length_a   1.000
_cell.length_b   1.000
_cell.length_c   1.000
_cell.angle_alpha   90.00
_cell.angle_beta   90.00
_cell.angle_gamma   90.00
#
_symmetry.space_group_name_H-M   'P 1'
#
loop_
_entity.id
_entity.type
_entity.pdbx_description
1 polymer ?
#
loop_
_entity_poly.entity_id
_entity_poly.type
_entity_poly.pdbx_seq_one_letter_code
_entity_poly.pdbx_strand_id
1 'polypeptide(L)'
;MAALKLKTKGRRIFMSLVMPLMVVVYDAHGQASAAVGSSASIVTPKPRVIVSTDIGGTDFDDYQSLVHLLMYADAMQLEGLISSPWGPVRNRVTEILKTIDRYAQDYPNLKTWSADYPTPDYLRSITRQGGMDSAPPDGFSQPTDGSKLIIEAAKRPDPRPLWILVWGGIDDLAQALHDDPTIKQKIRVYYIGGPNKKWSTSAYNYIVRHHPDLHIIENNATYRGWFTGGDQRNGVDGATFVAKHLKGHGALGDFFNAYGDGQLKMGDTPSVAYVLGPNPEEPTQESKGGGRFVRAWDRPMYSFNATPTAADVVETYGLVELIVHPDGRAPAGTKAELVVPTSASASDRFPGFAAADGSWHFRFVSKASQTWKYTIASNWPSLADPIGGSFTSVPPAASRATQPSARYPNWWTDNPDPALSEDVAPFGPQHGIKTINQWRATYLADFAARADRLLPSSSAAKEAKQRLFVLTDIGDDPDDQMSMVRLMTYANQMNIEGLVATSTGKNKDQVEPERIVAIVKGYGQVRDNLERHEPGFPSAEALLKTVAQGLPIHNMAAVGEGKDSTGSELLIKAVDRQDDRPLWVAVWGGPNVLAQALWKVRHTRTAEQLEQFVAKLRVYAISDQDDSGPWIRKEFPSLFYIVSPGQNAGGGFHYATWIGIGGDYFHGRFAGADYQLVTNEWLDKNVRSKGPLGAEYPRWKFMMEGDTPSFLNLINNGLSDPEHPEWGGWGGRYELYTPHKERWFMAQETRPIWTNTQDEVLGFDNRWHTTNHATIWRWRGAYQNDFAARMDWTVKPYSEANHPPVPKLDHPATLTVKKGERVQLSAVGSSDPDGDALSYEWFAYAEAGTRVLSNAATGIMLDIKNADQPKAWFDVTDARVMPPGTGTMHIILAVTDHGTPRLTRYKRVIVNVEP
;
A
#
# COMPACT_ATOMS: atom_id res chain seq x y z
N MET A 1 -23.05 -57.56 -10.19
CA MET A 1 -22.57 -58.90 -9.78
C MET A 1 -21.64 -58.75 -8.60
N ALA A 2 -21.84 -59.60 -7.59
CA ALA A 2 -20.99 -59.89 -6.42
C ALA A 2 -20.65 -58.76 -5.43
N ALA A 3 -21.41 -58.78 -4.33
CA ALA A 3 -21.07 -58.17 -3.04
C ALA A 3 -20.08 -59.07 -2.27
N LEU A 4 -19.23 -58.47 -1.44
CA LEU A 4 -18.63 -59.15 -0.29
C LEU A 4 -18.69 -58.23 0.94
N LYS A 5 -19.39 -58.70 1.98
CA LYS A 5 -19.45 -58.14 3.34
C LYS A 5 -18.70 -59.07 4.29
N LEU A 6 -17.91 -58.54 5.22
CA LEU A 6 -17.67 -59.02 6.60
C LEU A 6 -16.72 -58.00 7.30
N LYS A 7 -17.20 -57.13 8.20
CA LYS A 7 -17.40 -57.25 9.67
C LYS A 7 -16.13 -57.14 10.54
N THR A 8 -16.06 -55.96 11.20
CA THR A 8 -15.79 -55.68 12.64
C THR A 8 -14.38 -55.51 13.22
N LYS A 9 -14.26 -54.37 13.95
CA LYS A 9 -13.56 -54.05 15.21
C LYS A 9 -12.13 -53.44 15.16
N GLY A 10 -12.07 -52.13 15.41
CA GLY A 10 -11.38 -51.60 16.60
C GLY A 10 -10.10 -50.77 16.41
N ARG A 11 -10.22 -49.44 16.31
CA ARG A 11 -9.52 -48.43 17.14
C ARG A 11 -9.81 -47.02 16.60
N ARG A 12 -10.29 -46.13 17.48
CA ARG A 12 -10.48 -44.71 17.21
C ARG A 12 -9.11 -44.02 17.21
N ILE A 13 -8.80 -43.30 16.14
CA ILE A 13 -7.82 -42.21 16.13
C ILE A 13 -8.61 -40.98 15.71
N PHE A 14 -8.72 -40.00 16.61
CA PHE A 14 -9.29 -38.69 16.30
C PHE A 14 -8.23 -37.87 15.56
N MET A 15 -8.43 -37.64 14.28
CA MET A 15 -7.70 -36.64 13.49
C MET A 15 -8.73 -35.57 13.14
N SER A 16 -8.62 -34.40 13.78
CA SER A 16 -9.48 -33.24 13.54
C SER A 16 -9.10 -32.59 12.22
N LEU A 17 -9.68 -33.06 11.11
CA LEU A 17 -9.82 -32.24 9.91
C LEU A 17 -11.03 -31.34 10.11
N VAL A 18 -10.82 -30.02 10.17
CA VAL A 18 -11.91 -29.05 10.03
C VAL A 18 -12.30 -29.02 8.55
N MET A 19 -13.24 -29.87 8.16
CA MET A 19 -14.03 -29.67 6.95
C MET A 19 -15.12 -28.62 7.24
N PRO A 20 -15.46 -27.72 6.30
CA PRO A 20 -16.61 -26.85 6.47
C PRO A 20 -17.88 -27.69 6.51
N LEU A 21 -18.70 -27.45 7.52
CA LEU A 21 -19.98 -28.12 7.74
C LEU A 21 -20.93 -27.77 6.58
N MET A 22 -21.17 -28.70 5.66
CA MET A 22 -22.18 -28.56 4.62
C MET A 22 -23.56 -28.82 5.24
N VAL A 23 -24.35 -27.78 5.48
CA VAL A 23 -25.76 -27.91 5.87
C VAL A 23 -26.58 -28.06 4.59
N VAL A 24 -27.17 -29.24 4.39
CA VAL A 24 -28.13 -29.47 3.30
C VAL A 24 -29.53 -29.15 3.82
N VAL A 25 -30.17 -28.12 3.26
CA VAL A 25 -31.57 -27.79 3.52
C VAL A 25 -32.41 -28.30 2.35
N TYR A 26 -33.43 -29.10 2.64
CA TYR A 26 -34.41 -29.57 1.64
C TYR A 26 -35.62 -28.63 1.65
N ASP A 27 -36.10 -28.24 0.47
CA ASP A 27 -37.37 -27.53 0.34
C ASP A 27 -38.57 -28.49 0.35
N ALA A 28 -39.79 -27.92 0.35
CA ALA A 28 -41.05 -28.66 0.42
C ALA A 28 -41.35 -29.56 -0.80
N HIS A 29 -40.45 -29.63 -1.79
CA HIS A 29 -40.57 -30.47 -2.98
C HIS A 29 -39.41 -31.47 -3.16
N GLY A 30 -38.52 -31.59 -2.17
CA GLY A 30 -37.52 -32.67 -2.12
C GLY A 30 -36.36 -32.53 -3.11
N GLN A 31 -36.09 -31.34 -3.64
CA GLN A 31 -34.88 -31.08 -4.44
C GLN A 31 -33.74 -30.56 -3.56
N ALA A 32 -32.56 -31.15 -3.72
CA ALA A 32 -31.34 -30.70 -3.05
C ALA A 32 -30.73 -29.51 -3.82
N SER A 33 -30.71 -28.34 -3.18
CA SER A 33 -29.96 -27.16 -3.68
C SER A 33 -28.68 -27.01 -2.87
N ALA A 34 -27.53 -26.99 -3.55
CA ALA A 34 -26.25 -26.65 -2.94
C ALA A 34 -26.18 -25.13 -2.75
N ALA A 35 -26.56 -24.65 -1.57
CA ALA A 35 -26.29 -23.28 -1.16
C ALA A 35 -24.79 -23.16 -0.84
N VAL A 36 -24.01 -22.63 -1.78
CA VAL A 36 -22.68 -22.08 -1.47
C VAL A 36 -22.94 -20.81 -0.67
N GLY A 37 -22.86 -20.93 0.66
CA GLY A 37 -22.92 -19.79 1.55
C GLY A 37 -21.85 -18.78 1.13
N SER A 38 -22.29 -17.54 0.89
CA SER A 38 -21.45 -16.35 0.84
C SER A 38 -20.32 -16.45 1.87
N SER A 39 -19.08 -16.62 1.40
CA SER A 39 -17.92 -16.48 2.25
C SER A 39 -17.85 -15.01 2.63
N ALA A 40 -18.28 -14.67 3.85
CA ALA A 40 -18.02 -13.38 4.45
C ALA A 40 -16.55 -13.01 4.21
N SER A 41 -16.29 -11.82 3.68
CA SER A 41 -14.95 -11.26 3.56
C SER A 41 -14.36 -11.18 4.97
N ILE A 42 -13.45 -12.11 5.29
CA ILE A 42 -12.72 -12.07 6.55
C ILE A 42 -11.74 -10.90 6.39
N VAL A 43 -12.09 -9.74 6.95
CA VAL A 43 -11.09 -8.72 7.29
C VAL A 43 -10.08 -9.41 8.19
N THR A 44 -8.90 -9.74 7.68
CA THR A 44 -7.85 -10.34 8.50
C THR A 44 -7.48 -9.30 9.56
N PRO A 45 -7.79 -9.55 10.84
CA PRO A 45 -7.56 -8.54 11.86
C PRO A 45 -6.06 -8.39 12.08
N LYS A 46 -5.61 -7.15 12.37
CA LYS A 46 -4.19 -6.84 12.57
C LYS A 46 -3.58 -7.76 13.64
N PRO A 47 -2.36 -8.27 13.46
CA PRO A 47 -1.69 -9.02 14.50
C PRO A 47 -1.42 -8.12 15.72
N ARG A 48 -1.63 -8.67 16.92
CA ARG A 48 -1.30 -8.02 18.19
C ARG A 48 0.18 -8.30 18.48
N VAL A 49 0.98 -7.27 18.72
CA VAL A 49 2.44 -7.40 18.77
C VAL A 49 3.03 -6.68 19.99
N ILE A 50 3.89 -7.38 20.73
CA ILE A 50 4.89 -6.81 21.63
C ILE A 50 6.27 -7.04 21.01
N VAL A 51 7.13 -6.04 21.07
CA VAL A 51 8.55 -6.17 20.77
C VAL A 51 9.34 -6.07 22.08
N SER A 52 10.26 -7.01 22.31
CA SER A 52 11.25 -6.98 23.39
C SER A 52 12.64 -6.91 22.78
N THR A 53 13.34 -5.80 22.97
CA THR A 53 14.58 -5.45 22.27
C THR A 53 15.66 -5.02 23.24
N ASP A 54 16.90 -5.40 22.96
CA ASP A 54 18.07 -4.95 23.71
C ASP A 54 18.76 -3.73 23.10
N ILE A 55 18.02 -2.94 22.30
CA ILE A 55 18.46 -1.67 21.71
C ILE A 55 19.34 -0.82 22.65
N GLY A 56 20.47 -0.34 22.11
CA GLY A 56 21.57 0.18 22.92
C GLY A 56 22.46 -0.92 23.52
N GLY A 57 22.33 -2.14 22.99
CA GLY A 57 22.99 -3.37 23.43
C GLY A 57 24.34 -3.60 22.75
N THR A 58 24.49 -4.77 22.10
CA THR A 58 25.78 -5.20 21.54
C THR A 58 26.08 -4.64 20.15
N ASP A 59 25.06 -4.27 19.40
CA ASP A 59 25.12 -3.85 18.00
C ASP A 59 23.98 -2.88 17.66
N PHE A 60 23.99 -2.39 16.41
CA PHE A 60 23.14 -1.28 15.98
C PHE A 60 21.86 -1.72 15.26
N ASP A 61 21.67 -3.02 15.01
CA ASP A 61 20.57 -3.54 14.21
C ASP A 61 19.21 -3.30 14.85
N ASP A 62 19.07 -3.32 16.17
CA ASP A 62 17.79 -3.01 16.81
C ASP A 62 17.28 -1.62 16.45
N TYR A 63 18.17 -0.63 16.27
CA TYR A 63 17.77 0.71 15.80
C TYR A 63 17.18 0.63 14.39
N GLN A 64 17.83 -0.13 13.49
CA GLN A 64 17.36 -0.34 12.12
C GLN A 64 16.05 -1.14 12.07
N SER A 65 15.94 -2.22 12.85
CA SER A 65 14.75 -3.05 12.97
C SER A 65 13.58 -2.29 13.58
N LEU A 66 13.82 -1.39 14.54
CA LEU A 66 12.79 -0.55 15.14
C LEU A 66 12.29 0.52 14.15
N VAL A 67 13.17 1.12 13.35
CA VAL A 67 12.75 2.00 12.24
C VAL A 67 11.84 1.25 11.27
N HIS A 68 12.25 0.04 10.86
CA HIS A 68 11.42 -0.81 10.00
C HIS A 68 10.07 -1.12 10.65
N LEU A 69 10.03 -1.55 11.92
CA LEU A 69 8.78 -1.80 12.66
C LEU A 69 7.84 -0.58 12.61
N LEU A 70 8.34 0.61 12.91
CA LEU A 70 7.52 1.82 12.98
C LEU A 70 6.96 2.26 11.62
N MET A 71 7.67 1.98 10.53
CA MET A 71 7.19 2.25 9.16
C MET A 71 6.04 1.33 8.73
N TYR A 72 5.87 0.19 9.40
CA TYR A 72 4.78 -0.78 9.18
C TYR A 72 3.76 -0.80 10.33
N ALA A 73 3.83 0.15 11.26
CA ALA A 73 2.99 0.18 12.44
C ALA A 73 1.49 0.35 12.14
N ASP A 74 1.11 0.79 10.93
CA ASP A 74 -0.27 0.81 10.45
C ASP A 74 -0.85 -0.59 10.18
N ALA A 75 0.01 -1.58 9.91
CA ALA A 75 -0.40 -2.95 9.58
C ALA A 75 -0.50 -3.89 10.79
N MET A 76 -0.16 -3.41 11.99
CA MET A 76 -0.16 -4.20 13.22
C MET A 76 -0.73 -3.42 14.40
N GLN A 77 -1.15 -4.12 15.44
CA GLN A 77 -1.54 -3.50 16.70
C GLN A 77 -0.38 -3.65 17.69
N LEU A 78 0.45 -2.62 17.81
CA LEU A 78 1.52 -2.58 18.79
C LEU A 78 0.92 -2.42 20.20
N GLU A 79 1.21 -3.35 21.09
CA GLU A 79 0.74 -3.35 22.48
C GLU A 79 1.87 -3.19 23.49
N GLY A 80 3.13 -3.24 23.04
CA GLY A 80 4.28 -2.99 23.90
C GLY A 80 5.59 -2.89 23.14
N LEU A 81 6.45 -1.97 23.61
CA LEU A 81 7.86 -1.86 23.23
C LEU A 81 8.70 -1.96 24.50
N ILE A 82 9.39 -3.08 24.68
CA ILE A 82 10.09 -3.43 25.92
C ILE A 82 11.59 -3.37 25.66
N SER A 83 12.30 -2.67 26.55
CA SER A 83 13.75 -2.66 26.60
C SER A 83 14.26 -3.79 27.50
N SER A 84 14.80 -4.86 26.92
CA SER A 84 15.30 -6.07 27.61
C SER A 84 16.84 -6.08 27.74
N PRO A 85 17.45 -6.99 28.52
CA PRO A 85 18.89 -7.31 28.43
C PRO A 85 19.26 -7.79 27.03
N TRP A 86 20.50 -7.62 26.53
CA TRP A 86 21.77 -7.33 27.21
C TRP A 86 22.43 -6.02 26.73
N GLY A 87 23.33 -5.45 27.53
CA GLY A 87 24.13 -4.31 27.08
C GLY A 87 24.59 -3.37 28.19
N PRO A 88 25.54 -2.46 27.87
CA PRO A 88 26.14 -1.54 28.83
C PRO A 88 25.19 -0.40 29.25
N VAL A 89 24.24 -0.02 28.38
CA VAL A 89 23.24 1.00 28.69
C VAL A 89 22.26 0.43 29.73
N ARG A 90 22.00 1.17 30.82
CA ARG A 90 21.11 0.71 31.90
C ARG A 90 19.68 1.24 31.79
N ASN A 91 19.51 2.48 31.32
CA ASN A 91 18.20 3.08 31.04
C ASN A 91 17.85 2.96 29.54
N ARG A 92 17.91 1.74 29.01
CA ARG A 92 17.78 1.43 27.56
C ARG A 92 16.43 1.82 26.97
N VAL A 93 15.38 1.95 27.78
CA VAL A 93 14.09 2.46 27.32
C VAL A 93 14.21 3.83 26.63
N THR A 94 15.23 4.63 27.00
CA THR A 94 15.50 5.91 26.34
C THR A 94 15.94 5.75 24.89
N GLU A 95 16.54 4.62 24.51
CA GLU A 95 16.94 4.33 23.14
C GLU A 95 15.72 4.05 22.25
N ILE A 96 14.70 3.34 22.77
CA ILE A 96 13.41 3.19 22.09
C ILE A 96 12.74 4.56 21.89
N LEU A 97 12.74 5.39 22.95
CA LEU A 97 12.13 6.72 22.91
C LEU A 97 12.82 7.63 21.88
N LYS A 98 14.15 7.55 21.72
CA LYS A 98 14.87 8.28 20.66
C LYS A 98 14.36 7.93 19.26
N THR A 99 14.08 6.66 18.98
CA THR A 99 13.51 6.26 17.69
C THR A 99 12.08 6.75 17.53
N ILE A 100 11.26 6.71 18.60
CA ILE A 100 9.90 7.28 18.60
C ILE A 100 9.93 8.79 18.37
N ASP A 101 10.94 9.51 18.86
CA ASP A 101 11.11 10.94 18.62
C ASP A 101 11.41 11.27 17.15
N ARG A 102 12.04 10.35 16.41
CA ARG A 102 12.19 10.45 14.95
C ARG A 102 10.89 10.13 14.23
N TYR A 103 10.22 9.06 14.65
CA TYR A 103 8.89 8.74 14.16
C TYR A 103 7.90 9.90 14.33
N ALA A 104 7.97 10.62 15.45
CA ALA A 104 7.11 11.78 15.70
C ALA A 104 7.31 12.91 14.68
N GLN A 105 8.52 13.07 14.14
CA GLN A 105 8.83 14.06 13.10
C GLN A 105 8.21 13.67 11.76
N ASP A 106 8.22 12.38 11.42
CA ASP A 106 7.66 11.87 10.17
C ASP A 106 6.18 11.48 10.25
N TYR A 107 5.61 11.37 11.46
CA TYR A 107 4.21 10.99 11.71
C TYR A 107 3.20 11.84 10.90
N PRO A 108 3.36 13.18 10.76
CA PRO A 108 2.49 13.98 9.91
C PRO A 108 2.45 13.52 8.45
N ASN A 109 3.55 12.98 7.92
CA ASN A 109 3.60 12.42 6.57
C ASN A 109 3.01 11.01 6.55
N LEU A 110 3.43 10.13 7.47
CA LEU A 110 2.95 8.75 7.56
C LEU A 110 1.42 8.66 7.67
N LYS A 111 0.79 9.50 8.49
CA LYS A 111 -0.67 9.51 8.66
C LYS A 111 -1.46 9.88 7.40
N THR A 112 -0.81 10.49 6.40
CA THR A 112 -1.47 10.78 5.10
C THR A 112 -1.64 9.52 4.26
N TRP A 113 -0.82 8.50 4.49
CA TRP A 113 -0.86 7.21 3.79
C TRP A 113 -1.80 6.21 4.46
N SER A 114 -1.97 6.29 5.77
CA SER A 114 -2.89 5.46 6.53
C SER A 114 -3.26 6.14 7.83
N ALA A 115 -4.57 6.24 8.12
CA ALA A 115 -5.06 6.75 9.40
C ALA A 115 -4.75 5.81 10.59
N ASP A 116 -4.28 4.59 10.29
CA ASP A 116 -4.04 3.54 11.26
C ASP A 116 -2.64 3.58 11.91
N TYR A 117 -1.76 4.49 11.47
CA TYR A 117 -0.48 4.69 12.13
C TYR A 117 -0.70 5.14 13.60
N PRO A 118 -0.08 4.47 14.59
CA PRO A 118 -0.24 4.83 15.99
C PRO A 118 0.35 6.22 16.28
N THR A 119 -0.31 6.99 17.15
CA THR A 119 0.25 8.29 17.55
C THR A 119 1.58 8.11 18.29
N PRO A 120 2.53 9.05 18.17
CA PRO A 120 3.77 9.00 18.96
C PRO A 120 3.51 8.90 20.47
N ASP A 121 2.47 9.57 20.98
CA ASP A 121 2.11 9.50 22.39
C ASP A 121 1.60 8.13 22.80
N TYR A 122 0.85 7.46 21.93
CA TYR A 122 0.45 6.07 22.16
C TYR A 122 1.68 5.16 22.23
N LEU A 123 2.62 5.27 21.28
CA LEU A 123 3.86 4.49 21.28
C LEU A 123 4.67 4.70 22.57
N ARG A 124 4.81 5.95 23.04
CA ARG A 124 5.45 6.24 24.35
C ARG A 124 4.68 5.60 25.51
N SER A 125 3.35 5.63 25.46
CA SER A 125 2.49 5.08 26.53
C SER A 125 2.58 3.56 26.70
N ILE A 126 2.96 2.83 25.64
CA ILE A 126 3.16 1.36 25.65
C ILE A 126 4.64 0.96 25.76
N THR A 127 5.55 1.93 25.86
CA THR A 127 6.99 1.66 25.99
C THR A 127 7.35 1.40 27.46
N ARG A 128 8.09 0.32 27.75
CA ARG A 128 8.46 -0.09 29.12
C ARG A 128 9.93 -0.48 29.22
N GLN A 129 10.50 -0.24 30.40
CA GLN A 129 11.78 -0.81 30.78
C GLN A 129 11.57 -2.24 31.29
N GLY A 130 12.18 -3.21 30.62
CA GLY A 130 12.32 -4.59 31.08
C GLY A 130 13.54 -4.76 31.97
N GLY A 131 14.06 -5.98 32.04
CA GLY A 131 15.24 -6.32 32.85
C GLY A 131 16.49 -5.53 32.42
N MET A 132 17.34 -5.19 33.40
CA MET A 132 18.66 -4.58 33.11
C MET A 132 19.77 -5.61 33.04
N ASP A 133 19.64 -6.70 33.80
CA ASP A 133 20.62 -7.78 33.94
C ASP A 133 20.01 -9.10 33.48
N SER A 134 20.85 -10.03 33.05
CA SER A 134 20.43 -11.41 32.77
C SER A 134 19.87 -12.07 34.02
N ALA A 135 18.92 -12.97 33.82
CA ALA A 135 18.30 -13.72 34.89
C ALA A 135 19.34 -14.55 35.68
N PRO A 136 19.16 -14.69 37.01
CA PRO A 136 19.99 -15.55 37.85
C PRO A 136 19.83 -17.03 37.44
N PRO A 137 20.60 -17.96 38.01
CA PRO A 137 20.63 -19.37 37.58
C PRO A 137 19.28 -20.10 37.48
N ASP A 138 18.29 -19.69 38.28
CA ASP A 138 16.93 -20.21 38.27
C ASP A 138 16.13 -19.80 37.01
N GLY A 139 16.60 -18.76 36.29
CA GLY A 139 16.10 -18.30 35.00
C GLY A 139 15.00 -17.23 35.06
N PHE A 140 14.69 -16.74 36.25
CA PHE A 140 13.82 -15.59 36.49
C PHE A 140 14.32 -14.85 37.74
N SER A 141 13.92 -13.59 37.92
CA SER A 141 14.28 -12.76 39.07
C SER A 141 13.03 -12.12 39.70
N GLN A 142 12.88 -10.81 39.56
CA GLN A 142 11.73 -10.05 40.06
C GLN A 142 10.91 -9.50 38.89
N PRO A 143 9.59 -9.32 39.06
CA PRO A 143 8.73 -8.74 38.02
C PRO A 143 9.22 -7.35 37.59
N THR A 144 9.41 -7.19 36.29
CA THR A 144 9.74 -5.92 35.61
C THR A 144 8.49 -5.27 35.03
N ASP A 145 8.55 -4.01 34.64
CA ASP A 145 7.42 -3.38 33.95
C ASP A 145 7.17 -4.01 32.56
N GLY A 146 8.24 -4.48 31.90
CA GLY A 146 8.14 -5.26 30.67
C GLY A 146 7.42 -6.60 30.84
N SER A 147 7.82 -7.43 31.81
CA SER A 147 7.19 -8.73 32.07
C SER A 147 5.73 -8.59 32.52
N LYS A 148 5.41 -7.57 33.33
CA LYS A 148 4.01 -7.24 33.67
C LYS A 148 3.19 -6.86 32.44
N LEU A 149 3.74 -6.02 31.55
CA LEU A 149 3.07 -5.64 30.30
C LEU A 149 2.76 -6.86 29.42
N ILE A 150 3.68 -7.83 29.34
CA ILE A 150 3.45 -9.10 28.62
C ILE A 150 2.23 -9.83 29.19
N ILE A 151 2.14 -9.98 30.51
CA ILE A 151 1.02 -10.64 31.18
C ILE A 151 -0.28 -9.87 30.94
N GLU A 152 -0.28 -8.56 31.13
CA GLU A 152 -1.43 -7.68 30.95
C GLU A 152 -1.98 -7.75 29.52
N ALA A 153 -1.11 -7.60 28.52
CA ALA A 153 -1.49 -7.68 27.12
C ALA A 153 -2.02 -9.09 26.76
N ALA A 154 -1.35 -10.15 27.20
CA ALA A 154 -1.81 -11.53 26.94
C ALA A 154 -3.18 -11.81 27.57
N LYS A 155 -3.51 -11.19 28.70
CA LYS A 155 -4.78 -11.38 29.40
C LYS A 155 -5.94 -10.54 28.89
N ARG A 156 -5.72 -9.59 27.99
CA ARG A 156 -6.80 -8.80 27.37
C ARG A 156 -7.86 -9.75 26.76
N PRO A 157 -9.16 -9.38 26.83
CA PRO A 157 -10.25 -10.19 26.30
C PRO A 157 -10.31 -10.07 24.77
N ASP A 158 -9.25 -10.53 24.11
CA ASP A 158 -9.10 -10.54 22.66
C ASP A 158 -8.83 -11.98 22.20
N PRO A 159 -9.59 -12.52 21.23
CA PRO A 159 -9.42 -13.89 20.77
C PRO A 159 -8.15 -14.08 19.94
N ARG A 160 -7.52 -12.99 19.45
CA ARG A 160 -6.29 -13.07 18.67
C ARG A 160 -5.11 -13.38 19.58
N PRO A 161 -4.17 -14.24 19.12
CA PRO A 161 -2.94 -14.45 19.85
C PRO A 161 -2.11 -13.16 19.90
N LEU A 162 -1.35 -13.01 20.99
CA LEU A 162 -0.36 -11.96 21.14
C LEU A 162 1.00 -12.46 20.65
N TRP A 163 1.54 -11.84 19.60
CA TRP A 163 2.89 -12.07 19.14
C TRP A 163 3.90 -11.32 20.02
N ILE A 164 4.92 -12.03 20.48
CA ILE A 164 6.05 -11.48 21.23
C ILE A 164 7.29 -11.69 20.37
N LEU A 165 7.79 -10.59 19.82
CA LEU A 165 9.01 -10.56 19.02
C LEU A 165 10.17 -10.26 19.97
N VAL A 166 11.01 -11.27 20.21
CA VAL A 166 12.14 -11.16 21.13
C VAL A 166 13.40 -10.98 20.29
N TRP A 167 13.92 -9.75 20.28
CA TRP A 167 15.07 -9.32 19.50
C TRP A 167 16.37 -9.46 20.30
N GLY A 168 16.29 -9.28 21.63
CA GLY A 168 17.42 -9.42 22.55
C GLY A 168 17.29 -10.62 23.50
N GLY A 169 17.54 -10.39 24.78
CA GLY A 169 17.39 -11.39 25.84
C GLY A 169 15.94 -11.79 26.10
N ILE A 170 15.72 -13.09 26.34
CA ILE A 170 14.39 -13.69 26.56
C ILE A 170 13.91 -13.58 28.02
N ASP A 171 14.65 -12.85 28.86
CA ASP A 171 14.52 -12.80 30.32
C ASP A 171 13.15 -12.27 30.78
N ASP A 172 12.63 -11.21 30.15
CA ASP A 172 11.30 -10.67 30.49
C ASP A 172 10.17 -11.64 30.15
N LEU A 173 10.32 -12.44 29.09
CA LEU A 173 9.37 -13.51 28.76
C LEU A 173 9.47 -14.66 29.77
N ALA A 174 10.68 -15.05 30.18
CA ALA A 174 10.87 -16.08 31.20
C ALA A 174 10.26 -15.65 32.54
N GLN A 175 10.47 -14.40 32.95
CA GLN A 175 9.83 -13.81 34.12
C GLN A 175 8.30 -13.80 34.00
N ALA A 176 7.75 -13.38 32.86
CA ALA A 176 6.31 -13.36 32.64
C ALA A 176 5.66 -14.76 32.71
N LEU A 177 6.33 -15.77 32.14
CA LEU A 177 5.87 -17.17 32.19
C LEU A 177 6.01 -17.79 33.58
N HIS A 178 7.02 -17.38 34.35
CA HIS A 178 7.17 -17.75 35.75
C HIS A 178 6.00 -17.19 36.58
N ASP A 179 5.75 -15.89 36.46
CA ASP A 179 4.75 -15.20 37.28
C ASP A 179 3.32 -15.59 36.89
N ASP A 180 3.07 -15.85 35.60
CA ASP A 180 1.79 -16.38 35.13
C ASP A 180 1.93 -17.33 33.93
N PRO A 181 2.05 -18.65 34.16
CA PRO A 181 2.18 -19.62 33.07
C PRO A 181 0.90 -19.79 32.25
N THR A 182 -0.25 -19.25 32.69
CA THR A 182 -1.53 -19.39 31.96
C THR A 182 -1.55 -18.60 30.65
N ILE A 183 -0.69 -17.59 30.51
CA ILE A 183 -0.59 -16.77 29.30
C ILE A 183 -0.06 -17.56 28.10
N LYS A 184 0.65 -18.68 28.33
CA LYS A 184 1.31 -19.50 27.31
C LYS A 184 0.41 -19.90 26.14
N GLN A 185 -0.88 -20.16 26.40
CA GLN A 185 -1.84 -20.55 25.36
C GLN A 185 -2.28 -19.37 24.47
N LYS A 186 -2.08 -18.13 24.95
CA LYS A 186 -2.50 -16.90 24.29
C LYS A 186 -1.38 -16.19 23.53
N ILE A 187 -0.14 -16.64 23.67
CA ILE A 187 1.02 -15.99 23.07
C ILE A 187 1.62 -16.82 21.93
N ARG A 188 2.34 -16.13 21.06
CA ARG A 188 3.20 -16.68 20.00
C ARG A 188 4.54 -15.98 20.08
N VAL A 189 5.63 -16.73 20.15
CA VAL A 189 6.96 -16.15 20.34
C VAL A 189 7.78 -16.31 19.07
N TYR A 190 8.33 -15.22 18.57
CA TYR A 190 9.37 -15.25 17.55
C TYR A 190 10.66 -14.76 18.19
N TYR A 191 11.58 -15.68 18.47
CA TYR A 191 12.82 -15.37 19.18
C TYR A 191 14.01 -15.36 18.21
N ILE A 192 14.66 -14.20 18.10
CA ILE A 192 15.98 -14.05 17.50
C ILE A 192 17.01 -14.61 18.49
N GLY A 193 17.16 -15.93 18.46
CA GLY A 193 17.97 -16.68 19.42
C GLY A 193 19.46 -16.51 19.21
N GLY A 194 19.92 -16.40 17.96
CA GLY A 194 21.32 -16.54 17.52
C GLY A 194 22.39 -16.25 18.59
N PRO A 195 22.99 -15.05 18.63
CA PRO A 195 23.91 -14.67 19.69
C PRO A 195 23.21 -14.30 21.01
N ASN A 196 21.90 -14.02 21.02
CA ASN A 196 21.22 -13.56 22.23
C ASN A 196 21.07 -14.65 23.29
N LYS A 197 20.93 -15.90 22.85
CA LYS A 197 20.79 -17.06 23.75
C LYS A 197 21.99 -17.25 24.67
N LYS A 198 23.21 -16.90 24.24
CA LYS A 198 24.40 -16.98 25.11
C LYS A 198 24.38 -15.94 26.23
N TRP A 199 23.66 -14.83 26.08
CA TRP A 199 23.52 -13.80 27.12
C TRP A 199 22.34 -14.05 28.07
N SER A 200 21.41 -14.93 27.69
CA SER A 200 20.22 -15.28 28.45
C SER A 200 20.11 -16.78 28.73
N THR A 201 21.24 -17.47 28.95
CA THR A 201 21.27 -18.93 29.08
C THR A 201 20.40 -19.46 30.21
N SER A 202 20.34 -18.77 31.35
CA SER A 202 19.50 -19.17 32.49
C SER A 202 18.01 -19.03 32.17
N ALA A 203 17.58 -17.89 31.61
CA ALA A 203 16.20 -17.66 31.20
C ALA A 203 15.75 -18.65 30.11
N TYR A 204 16.58 -18.85 29.09
CA TYR A 204 16.33 -19.83 28.05
C TYR A 204 16.20 -21.26 28.63
N ASN A 205 17.12 -21.67 29.49
CA ASN A 205 17.08 -22.98 30.13
C ASN A 205 15.82 -23.17 30.99
N TYR A 206 15.38 -22.12 31.69
CA TYR A 206 14.12 -22.15 32.43
C TYR A 206 12.93 -22.40 31.49
N ILE A 207 12.82 -21.67 30.39
CA ILE A 207 11.72 -21.86 29.42
C ILE A 207 11.73 -23.28 28.85
N VAL A 208 12.89 -23.78 28.43
CA VAL A 208 13.02 -25.15 27.87
C VAL A 208 12.63 -26.24 28.90
N ARG A 209 12.98 -26.05 30.18
CA ARG A 209 12.68 -27.02 31.23
C ARG A 209 11.21 -26.97 31.68
N HIS A 210 10.65 -25.78 31.83
CA HIS A 210 9.36 -25.56 32.49
C HIS A 210 8.19 -25.26 31.54
N HIS A 211 8.47 -24.83 30.32
CA HIS A 211 7.45 -24.50 29.31
C HIS A 211 7.70 -25.17 27.95
N PRO A 212 7.92 -26.50 27.91
CA PRO A 212 8.29 -27.19 26.67
C PRO A 212 7.18 -27.19 25.59
N ASP A 213 5.94 -26.91 25.97
CA ASP A 213 4.75 -26.78 25.12
C ASP A 213 4.44 -25.33 24.66
N LEU A 214 5.32 -24.37 24.98
CA LEU A 214 5.22 -22.99 24.50
C LEU A 214 5.25 -22.94 22.96
N HIS A 215 4.40 -22.10 22.36
CA HIS A 215 4.48 -21.81 20.92
C HIS A 215 5.62 -20.82 20.65
N ILE A 216 6.75 -21.32 20.15
CA ILE A 216 7.95 -20.51 19.90
C ILE A 216 8.68 -20.92 18.62
N ILE A 217 9.06 -19.91 17.84
CA ILE A 217 10.03 -20.00 16.74
C ILE A 217 11.37 -19.56 17.30
N GLU A 218 12.31 -20.48 17.38
CA GLU A 218 13.69 -20.25 17.80
C GLU A 218 14.57 -20.08 16.55
N ASN A 219 14.67 -18.83 16.09
CA ASN A 219 15.46 -18.42 14.92
C ASN A 219 16.91 -18.17 15.35
N ASN A 220 17.78 -19.16 15.18
CA ASN A 220 19.19 -19.06 15.56
C ASN A 220 20.10 -18.50 14.46
N ALA A 221 19.72 -18.68 13.19
CA ALA A 221 20.60 -18.35 12.06
C ALA A 221 19.84 -17.79 10.85
N THR A 222 18.59 -18.21 10.64
CA THR A 222 17.74 -17.81 9.51
C THR A 222 17.67 -16.29 9.37
N TYR A 223 17.60 -15.57 10.50
CA TYR A 223 17.52 -14.11 10.57
C TYR A 223 18.60 -13.38 9.76
N ARG A 224 19.77 -14.00 9.58
CA ARG A 224 20.90 -13.45 8.81
C ARG A 224 20.57 -13.21 7.34
N GLY A 225 19.52 -13.83 6.81
CA GLY A 225 19.12 -13.66 5.41
C GLY A 225 18.75 -12.23 5.02
N TRP A 226 18.48 -11.35 5.98
CA TRP A 226 18.29 -9.92 5.69
C TRP A 226 19.56 -9.19 5.27
N PHE A 227 20.73 -9.69 5.66
CA PHE A 227 22.01 -9.02 5.43
C PHE A 227 23.11 -9.94 4.88
N THR A 228 22.79 -11.20 4.59
CA THR A 228 23.75 -12.20 4.08
C THR A 228 23.20 -12.93 2.86
N GLY A 229 23.98 -12.96 1.78
CA GLY A 229 23.64 -13.65 0.53
C GLY A 229 22.46 -13.01 -0.22
N GLY A 230 21.78 -13.79 -1.07
CA GLY A 230 20.68 -13.31 -1.91
C GLY A 230 21.11 -12.42 -3.08
N ASP A 231 20.15 -11.76 -3.73
CA ASP A 231 20.45 -10.83 -4.84
C ASP A 231 21.09 -9.54 -4.32
N GLN A 232 22.32 -9.28 -4.72
CA GLN A 232 23.10 -8.09 -4.35
C GLN A 232 23.35 -7.16 -5.55
N ARG A 233 22.63 -7.35 -6.66
CA ARG A 233 22.79 -6.57 -7.90
C ARG A 233 21.79 -5.42 -7.93
N ASN A 234 21.88 -4.58 -8.97
CA ASN A 234 20.85 -3.58 -9.31
C ASN A 234 20.43 -2.65 -8.15
N GLY A 235 21.35 -2.35 -7.24
CA GLY A 235 21.12 -1.41 -6.13
C GLY A 235 20.31 -1.97 -4.95
N VAL A 236 20.11 -3.29 -4.87
CA VAL A 236 19.56 -3.95 -3.66
C VAL A 236 20.64 -4.51 -2.72
N ASP A 237 21.92 -4.22 -3.00
CA ASP A 237 22.97 -4.38 -1.99
C ASP A 237 22.77 -3.40 -0.83
N GLY A 238 23.22 -3.81 0.37
CA GLY A 238 22.92 -3.07 1.59
C GLY A 238 23.31 -1.60 1.55
N ALA A 239 24.53 -1.29 1.09
CA ALA A 239 25.06 0.06 1.07
C ALA A 239 24.33 0.95 0.06
N THR A 240 24.16 0.47 -1.17
CA THR A 240 23.47 1.23 -2.23
C THR A 240 22.00 1.43 -1.88
N PHE A 241 21.33 0.41 -1.32
CA PHE A 241 19.95 0.51 -0.90
C PHE A 241 19.74 1.62 0.13
N VAL A 242 20.53 1.62 1.20
CA VAL A 242 20.44 2.64 2.26
C VAL A 242 20.73 4.02 1.70
N ALA A 243 21.79 4.17 0.89
CA ALA A 243 22.15 5.44 0.29
C ALA A 243 21.06 6.01 -0.63
N LYS A 244 20.32 5.14 -1.33
CA LYS A 244 19.31 5.55 -2.31
C LYS A 244 17.93 5.77 -1.70
N HIS A 245 17.52 4.91 -0.77
CA HIS A 245 16.11 4.82 -0.33
C HIS A 245 15.87 5.22 1.13
N LEU A 246 16.93 5.39 1.94
CA LEU A 246 16.77 5.75 3.35
C LEU A 246 17.50 7.04 3.71
N LYS A 247 18.75 7.21 3.26
CA LYS A 247 19.48 8.45 3.48
C LYS A 247 18.72 9.63 2.85
N GLY A 248 18.45 10.67 3.63
CA GLY A 248 17.66 11.83 3.22
C GLY A 248 16.14 11.61 3.16
N HIS A 249 15.63 10.44 3.58
CA HIS A 249 14.20 10.11 3.54
C HIS A 249 13.57 10.28 4.93
N GLY A 250 13.27 11.54 5.28
CA GLY A 250 12.68 11.89 6.57
C GLY A 250 13.60 11.62 7.77
N ALA A 251 13.10 11.90 8.97
CA ALA A 251 13.87 11.77 10.20
C ALA A 251 14.22 10.30 10.52
N LEU A 252 13.34 9.35 10.20
CA LEU A 252 13.54 7.92 10.39
C LEU A 252 14.57 7.35 9.40
N GLY A 253 14.55 7.77 8.14
CA GLY A 253 15.53 7.33 7.15
C GLY A 253 16.94 7.83 7.46
N ASP A 254 17.09 9.08 7.89
CA ASP A 254 18.36 9.62 8.35
C ASP A 254 18.85 8.96 9.64
N PHE A 255 17.92 8.68 10.57
CA PHE A 255 18.25 7.95 11.79
C PHE A 255 18.71 6.53 11.47
N PHE A 256 18.03 5.83 10.57
CA PHE A 256 18.47 4.52 10.08
C PHE A 256 19.90 4.58 9.52
N ASN A 257 20.17 5.53 8.62
CA ASN A 257 21.48 5.66 7.97
C ASN A 257 22.61 5.98 8.98
N ALA A 258 22.31 6.73 10.04
CA ALA A 258 23.28 7.07 11.09
C ALA A 258 23.77 5.84 11.89
N TYR A 259 22.95 4.79 11.98
CA TYR A 259 23.30 3.54 12.63
C TYR A 259 23.77 2.51 11.58
N GLY A 260 25.05 2.15 11.63
CA GLY A 260 25.65 1.18 10.71
C GLY A 260 26.46 1.76 9.56
N ASP A 261 26.72 3.07 9.56
CA ASP A 261 27.56 3.77 8.56
C ASP A 261 27.11 3.48 7.11
N GLY A 262 25.80 3.60 6.88
CA GLY A 262 25.17 3.31 5.58
C GLY A 262 25.03 1.82 5.25
N GLN A 263 25.40 0.89 6.14
CA GLN A 263 25.23 -0.54 5.91
C GLN A 263 23.88 -1.06 6.43
N LEU A 264 23.34 -2.06 5.73
CA LEU A 264 22.11 -2.75 6.12
C LEU A 264 22.45 -3.99 6.97
N LYS A 265 21.88 -4.06 8.18
CA LYS A 265 21.95 -5.25 9.04
C LYS A 265 20.57 -5.77 9.43
N MET A 266 19.75 -4.99 10.14
CA MET A 266 18.34 -5.32 10.42
C MET A 266 18.08 -6.77 10.93
N GLY A 267 18.89 -7.25 11.88
CA GLY A 267 18.89 -8.64 12.35
C GLY A 267 17.55 -9.14 12.89
N ASP A 268 16.69 -8.25 13.37
CA ASP A 268 15.44 -8.62 14.06
C ASP A 268 14.19 -8.43 13.20
N THR A 269 14.34 -7.69 12.10
CA THR A 269 13.28 -7.46 11.11
C THR A 269 12.62 -8.73 10.57
N PRO A 270 13.30 -9.89 10.43
CA PRO A 270 12.63 -11.15 10.12
C PRO A 270 11.39 -11.44 10.98
N SER A 271 11.42 -11.10 12.27
CA SER A 271 10.28 -11.32 13.17
C SER A 271 9.07 -10.44 12.78
N VAL A 272 9.32 -9.21 12.31
CA VAL A 272 8.30 -8.27 11.82
C VAL A 272 7.72 -8.76 10.50
N ALA A 273 8.59 -9.07 9.54
CA ALA A 273 8.18 -9.60 8.23
C ALA A 273 7.41 -10.92 8.36
N TYR A 274 7.78 -11.76 9.32
CA TYR A 274 7.10 -13.02 9.60
C TYR A 274 5.65 -12.80 10.04
N VAL A 275 5.41 -11.92 11.01
CA VAL A 275 4.07 -11.66 11.56
C VAL A 275 3.16 -10.94 10.57
N LEU A 276 3.73 -10.14 9.66
CA LEU A 276 2.99 -9.51 8.56
C LEU A 276 2.72 -10.49 7.39
N GLY A 277 3.33 -11.67 7.41
CA GLY A 277 3.12 -12.70 6.40
C GLY A 277 1.67 -13.22 6.38
N PRO A 278 1.27 -13.93 5.31
CA PRO A 278 -0.11 -14.36 5.13
C PRO A 278 -0.58 -15.40 6.16
N ASN A 279 0.34 -16.23 6.67
CA ASN A 279 0.03 -17.37 7.56
C ASN A 279 1.02 -17.47 8.74
N PRO A 280 1.06 -16.49 9.66
CA PRO A 280 2.07 -16.46 10.71
C PRO A 280 1.91 -17.61 11.74
N GLU A 281 0.72 -18.19 11.85
CA GLU A 281 0.44 -19.37 12.70
C GLU A 281 1.02 -20.68 12.16
N GLU A 282 1.58 -20.70 10.94
CA GLU A 282 2.07 -21.90 10.26
C GLU A 282 3.58 -21.82 9.94
N PRO A 283 4.49 -22.08 10.91
CA PRO A 283 5.92 -21.82 10.73
C PRO A 283 6.64 -22.68 9.70
N THR A 284 5.99 -23.74 9.20
CA THR A 284 6.51 -24.56 8.11
C THR A 284 6.22 -23.99 6.73
N GLN A 285 5.37 -22.95 6.62
CA GLN A 285 5.11 -22.25 5.37
C GLN A 285 6.15 -21.17 5.11
N GLU A 286 6.28 -20.77 3.84
CA GLU A 286 7.19 -19.71 3.47
C GLU A 286 6.64 -18.35 3.89
N SER A 287 7.46 -17.57 4.61
CA SER A 287 7.24 -16.15 4.84
C SER A 287 8.30 -15.32 4.13
N LYS A 288 7.87 -14.43 3.22
CA LYS A 288 8.77 -13.54 2.48
C LYS A 288 9.43 -12.57 3.46
N GLY A 289 10.73 -12.73 3.67
CA GLY A 289 11.48 -11.96 4.67
C GLY A 289 11.38 -12.51 6.11
N GLY A 290 10.41 -13.38 6.43
CA GLY A 290 10.23 -13.93 7.78
C GLY A 290 10.82 -15.33 8.01
N GLY A 291 11.10 -16.07 6.93
CA GLY A 291 11.73 -17.39 6.97
C GLY A 291 10.75 -18.55 6.94
N ARG A 292 11.31 -19.77 6.90
CA ARG A 292 10.58 -21.05 6.97
C ARG A 292 11.28 -22.01 7.92
N PHE A 293 10.53 -22.56 8.87
CA PHE A 293 11.06 -23.32 10.01
C PHE A 293 10.60 -24.77 10.01
N VAL A 294 11.29 -25.60 10.78
CA VAL A 294 10.93 -27.01 11.01
C VAL A 294 10.63 -27.24 12.49
N ARG A 295 9.90 -28.32 12.80
CA ARG A 295 9.70 -28.74 14.19
C ARG A 295 11.04 -29.02 14.85
N ALA A 296 11.21 -28.52 16.09
CA ALA A 296 12.42 -28.79 16.86
C ALA A 296 12.50 -30.27 17.24
N TRP A 297 13.71 -30.82 17.21
CA TRP A 297 14.05 -32.14 17.75
C TRP A 297 14.40 -32.02 19.24
N ASP A 298 14.63 -33.16 19.89
CA ASP A 298 15.19 -33.15 21.24
C ASP A 298 16.58 -32.52 21.19
N ARG A 299 16.65 -31.26 21.64
CA ARG A 299 17.89 -30.51 21.83
C ARG A 299 18.29 -30.64 23.29
N PRO A 300 19.11 -31.65 23.64
CA PRO A 300 19.57 -31.78 25.01
C PRO A 300 20.41 -30.56 25.38
N MET A 301 20.36 -30.20 26.67
CA MET A 301 21.50 -29.53 27.28
C MET A 301 22.67 -30.51 27.27
N TYR A 302 23.78 -30.13 26.66
CA TYR A 302 25.01 -30.91 26.65
C TYR A 302 25.74 -30.70 27.96
N SER A 303 25.54 -31.61 28.92
CA SER A 303 26.14 -31.54 30.25
C SER A 303 27.44 -32.33 30.32
N PHE A 304 28.52 -31.67 30.72
CA PHE A 304 29.83 -32.30 30.91
C PHE A 304 30.20 -32.30 32.40
N ASN A 305 30.30 -33.48 32.99
CA ASN A 305 30.75 -33.68 34.38
C ASN A 305 32.29 -33.84 34.48
N ALA A 306 32.97 -33.94 33.34
CA ALA A 306 34.41 -33.94 33.21
C ALA A 306 34.80 -32.89 32.17
N THR A 307 36.03 -32.37 32.23
CA THR A 307 36.52 -31.35 31.29
C THR A 307 36.45 -31.88 29.85
N PRO A 308 35.60 -31.33 28.97
CA PRO A 308 35.53 -31.73 27.58
C PRO A 308 36.83 -31.36 26.82
N THR A 309 37.03 -32.10 25.73
CA THR A 309 38.10 -31.92 24.76
C THR A 309 37.54 -31.56 23.39
N ALA A 310 38.39 -31.17 22.44
CA ALA A 310 37.97 -30.90 21.07
C ALA A 310 37.30 -32.10 20.37
N ALA A 311 37.40 -33.32 20.91
CA ALA A 311 36.69 -34.50 20.40
C ALA A 311 35.22 -34.57 20.84
N ASP A 312 34.83 -33.82 21.88
CA ASP A 312 33.44 -33.73 22.35
C ASP A 312 32.64 -32.82 21.41
N VAL A 313 31.64 -33.38 20.76
CA VAL A 313 30.87 -32.71 19.71
C VAL A 313 29.49 -32.29 20.22
N VAL A 314 29.14 -31.01 20.04
CA VAL A 314 27.82 -30.44 20.35
C VAL A 314 27.22 -29.79 19.11
N GLU A 315 25.89 -29.62 19.08
CA GLU A 315 25.24 -28.86 18.01
C GLU A 315 25.49 -27.34 18.20
N THR A 316 25.78 -26.61 17.12
CA THR A 316 25.84 -25.15 17.13
C THR A 316 24.49 -24.58 17.60
N TYR A 317 24.53 -23.55 18.44
CA TYR A 317 23.37 -23.00 19.18
C TYR A 317 22.75 -23.92 20.24
N GLY A 318 23.34 -25.09 20.49
CA GLY A 318 23.05 -25.95 21.62
C GLY A 318 23.55 -25.36 22.94
N LEU A 319 22.79 -25.59 24.00
CA LEU A 319 23.15 -25.17 25.36
C LEU A 319 24.13 -26.18 25.97
N VAL A 320 25.32 -25.71 26.34
CA VAL A 320 26.36 -26.47 27.03
C VAL A 320 26.34 -26.10 28.51
N GLU A 321 26.40 -27.10 29.39
CA GLU A 321 26.57 -26.92 30.82
C GLU A 321 27.82 -27.68 31.29
N LEU A 322 28.82 -26.96 31.77
CA LEU A 322 30.03 -27.52 32.35
C LEU A 322 29.83 -27.62 33.86
N ILE A 323 30.00 -28.82 34.41
CA ILE A 323 29.83 -29.11 35.83
C ILE A 323 31.20 -29.45 36.41
N VAL A 324 31.65 -28.62 37.34
CA VAL A 324 32.94 -28.75 38.01
C VAL A 324 32.70 -29.16 39.46
N HIS A 325 33.40 -30.19 39.90
CA HIS A 325 33.37 -30.67 41.28
C HIS A 325 34.68 -30.28 41.98
N PRO A 326 34.76 -29.07 42.58
CA PRO A 326 35.96 -28.63 43.27
C PRO A 326 36.16 -29.40 44.59
N ASP A 327 37.41 -29.48 45.05
CA ASP A 327 37.74 -30.06 46.35
C ASP A 327 37.24 -29.15 47.48
N GLY A 328 36.16 -29.60 48.15
CA GLY A 328 35.55 -28.90 49.28
C GLY A 328 34.38 -27.97 48.89
N ARG A 329 33.80 -27.30 49.88
CA ARG A 329 32.67 -26.38 49.67
C ARG A 329 33.17 -24.95 49.47
N ALA A 330 32.68 -24.28 48.41
CA ALA A 330 33.07 -22.92 48.11
C ALA A 330 32.80 -21.94 49.27
N PRO A 331 33.77 -21.08 49.64
CA PRO A 331 33.55 -20.01 50.60
C PRO A 331 32.40 -19.06 50.20
N ALA A 332 31.80 -18.40 51.19
CA ALA A 332 30.82 -17.34 50.91
C ALA A 332 31.48 -16.19 50.12
N GLY A 333 30.81 -15.71 49.07
CA GLY A 333 31.34 -14.66 48.20
C GLY A 333 32.30 -15.14 47.10
N THR A 334 32.46 -16.45 46.92
CA THR A 334 33.15 -16.99 45.74
C THR A 334 32.47 -16.52 44.45
N LYS A 335 33.29 -16.07 43.51
CA LYS A 335 32.90 -15.70 42.14
C LYS A 335 33.73 -16.54 41.18
N ALA A 336 33.08 -17.08 40.17
CA ALA A 336 33.74 -17.78 39.08
C ALA A 336 33.08 -17.41 37.75
N GLU A 337 33.88 -17.38 36.69
CA GLU A 337 33.45 -17.07 35.35
C GLU A 337 34.05 -18.05 34.36
N LEU A 338 33.23 -18.51 33.41
CA LEU A 338 33.70 -19.15 32.21
C LEU A 338 34.25 -18.08 31.27
N VAL A 339 35.51 -18.21 30.88
CA VAL A 339 36.18 -17.28 29.97
C VAL A 339 36.33 -17.95 28.62
N VAL A 340 35.66 -17.42 27.60
CA VAL A 340 35.66 -17.97 26.24
C VAL A 340 36.37 -16.97 25.31
N PRO A 341 37.56 -17.30 24.78
CA PRO A 341 38.26 -16.42 23.85
C PRO A 341 37.44 -16.18 22.58
N THR A 342 37.29 -14.90 22.21
CA THR A 342 36.60 -14.47 20.97
C THR A 342 37.56 -13.95 19.92
N SER A 343 38.76 -13.53 20.32
CA SER A 343 39.88 -13.19 19.45
C SER A 343 41.22 -13.39 20.19
N ALA A 344 42.34 -13.02 19.58
CA ALA A 344 43.65 -13.04 20.24
C ALA A 344 43.74 -12.09 21.46
N SER A 345 42.86 -11.09 21.54
CA SER A 345 42.90 -10.05 22.59
C SER A 345 41.57 -9.84 23.34
N ALA A 346 40.51 -10.59 23.00
CA ALA A 346 39.19 -10.45 23.61
C ALA A 346 38.62 -11.80 24.07
N SER A 347 37.79 -11.77 25.11
CA SER A 347 37.08 -12.94 25.63
C SER A 347 35.71 -12.55 26.15
N ASP A 348 34.70 -13.38 25.86
CA ASP A 348 33.40 -13.32 26.52
C ASP A 348 33.52 -13.98 27.90
N ARG A 349 32.82 -13.44 28.90
CA ARG A 349 32.84 -13.95 30.29
C ARG A 349 31.41 -14.25 30.73
N PHE A 350 31.20 -15.43 31.28
CA PHE A 350 29.87 -15.89 31.72
C PHE A 350 29.93 -16.32 33.19
N PRO A 351 29.06 -15.81 34.07
CA PRO A 351 29.09 -16.14 35.49
C PRO A 351 28.73 -17.61 35.72
N GLY A 352 29.52 -18.28 36.56
CA GLY A 352 29.20 -19.59 37.12
C GLY A 352 28.39 -19.49 38.40
N PHE A 353 27.75 -20.59 38.78
CA PHE A 353 26.96 -20.67 40.01
C PHE A 353 27.14 -22.01 40.72
N ALA A 354 27.07 -21.99 42.05
CA ALA A 354 27.13 -23.20 42.87
C ALA A 354 25.77 -23.90 42.93
N ALA A 355 25.76 -25.22 42.81
CA ALA A 355 24.61 -26.08 43.06
C ALA A 355 24.57 -26.56 44.52
N ALA A 356 23.43 -27.14 44.91
CA ALA A 356 23.17 -27.59 46.28
C ALA A 356 24.12 -28.71 46.74
N ASP A 357 24.62 -29.53 45.81
CA ASP A 357 25.58 -30.60 46.06
C ASP A 357 27.04 -30.12 46.15
N GLY A 358 27.28 -28.81 45.98
CA GLY A 358 28.61 -28.19 46.03
C GLY A 358 29.33 -28.13 44.69
N SER A 359 28.76 -28.70 43.62
CA SER A 359 29.30 -28.54 42.26
C SER A 359 29.09 -27.10 41.74
N TRP A 360 29.89 -26.70 40.76
CA TRP A 360 29.80 -25.41 40.08
C TRP A 360 29.44 -25.58 38.62
N HIS A 361 28.44 -24.84 38.18
CA HIS A 361 27.87 -24.93 36.85
C HIS A 361 28.21 -23.68 36.04
N PHE A 362 28.58 -23.88 34.78
CA PHE A 362 28.83 -22.82 33.81
C PHE A 362 28.06 -23.11 32.53
N ARG A 363 27.25 -22.16 32.08
CA ARG A 363 26.40 -22.33 30.90
C ARG A 363 26.91 -21.49 29.73
N PHE A 364 26.92 -22.09 28.55
CA PHE A 364 27.37 -21.42 27.33
C PHE A 364 26.59 -21.91 26.12
N VAL A 365 26.43 -21.06 25.11
CA VAL A 365 25.84 -21.40 23.82
C VAL A 365 26.81 -20.99 22.72
N SER A 366 27.15 -21.94 21.85
CA SER A 366 28.00 -21.68 20.68
C SER A 366 27.23 -20.92 19.59
N LYS A 367 27.90 -19.99 18.90
CA LYS A 367 27.33 -19.18 17.79
C LYS A 367 27.96 -19.45 16.42
N ALA A 368 28.86 -20.42 16.34
CA ALA A 368 29.67 -20.74 15.17
C ALA A 368 30.01 -22.22 15.18
N SER A 369 30.24 -22.80 14.01
CA SER A 369 30.72 -24.18 13.85
C SER A 369 32.24 -24.20 13.92
N GLN A 370 32.77 -24.39 15.14
CA GLN A 370 34.21 -24.41 15.40
C GLN A 370 34.54 -25.15 16.70
N THR A 371 35.83 -25.36 16.95
CA THR A 371 36.34 -25.74 18.27
C THR A 371 36.39 -24.53 19.19
N TRP A 372 35.62 -24.58 20.27
CA TRP A 372 35.59 -23.59 21.33
C TRP A 372 36.57 -23.98 22.41
N LYS A 373 37.44 -23.04 22.80
CA LYS A 373 38.29 -23.16 23.99
C LYS A 373 37.69 -22.33 25.10
N TYR A 374 37.91 -22.72 26.36
CA TYR A 374 37.52 -21.93 27.50
C TYR A 374 38.48 -22.16 28.67
N THR A 375 38.51 -21.23 29.62
CA THR A 375 39.12 -21.39 30.94
C THR A 375 38.13 -20.99 32.04
N ILE A 376 38.43 -21.29 33.30
CA ILE A 376 37.63 -20.86 34.45
C ILE A 376 38.45 -19.90 35.30
N ALA A 377 38.00 -18.65 35.38
CA ALA A 377 38.56 -17.65 36.26
C ALA A 377 37.77 -17.64 37.57
N SER A 378 38.43 -17.80 38.72
CA SER A 378 37.78 -17.71 40.03
C SER A 378 38.66 -17.01 41.06
N ASN A 379 38.03 -16.33 42.02
CA ASN A 379 38.70 -15.85 43.23
C ASN A 379 38.95 -16.97 44.26
N TRP A 380 38.47 -18.19 44.01
CA TRP A 380 38.73 -19.37 44.82
C TRP A 380 39.64 -20.36 44.05
N PRO A 381 40.89 -20.60 44.52
CA PRO A 381 41.85 -21.41 43.78
C PRO A 381 41.39 -22.83 43.42
N SER A 382 40.60 -23.51 44.26
CA SER A 382 40.11 -24.87 43.97
C SER A 382 39.14 -24.94 42.78
N LEU A 383 38.65 -23.80 42.31
CA LEU A 383 37.73 -23.69 41.17
C LEU A 383 38.38 -23.01 39.96
N ALA A 384 39.55 -22.39 40.13
CA ALA A 384 40.26 -21.76 39.02
C ALA A 384 40.90 -22.82 38.12
N ASP A 385 40.62 -22.78 36.82
CA ASP A 385 41.20 -23.68 35.82
C ASP A 385 41.82 -22.86 34.68
N PRO A 386 43.11 -22.50 34.79
CA PRO A 386 43.81 -21.70 33.79
C PRO A 386 44.22 -22.51 32.55
N ILE A 387 44.20 -23.85 32.61
CA ILE A 387 44.46 -24.72 31.46
C ILE A 387 43.18 -24.81 30.62
N GLY A 388 42.06 -25.03 31.31
CA GLY A 388 40.74 -25.05 30.72
C GLY A 388 40.47 -26.28 29.87
N GLY A 389 39.37 -26.22 29.12
CA GLY A 389 38.89 -27.29 28.25
C GLY A 389 38.58 -26.80 26.84
N SER A 390 38.07 -27.71 26.04
CA SER A 390 37.54 -27.37 24.71
C SER A 390 36.41 -28.29 24.31
N PHE A 391 35.60 -27.89 23.34
CA PHE A 391 34.63 -28.77 22.68
C PHE A 391 34.41 -28.29 21.26
N THR A 392 33.97 -29.16 20.37
CA THR A 392 33.71 -28.80 18.97
C THR A 392 32.20 -28.68 18.76
N SER A 393 31.80 -27.54 18.20
CA SER A 393 30.41 -27.33 17.78
C SER A 393 30.28 -27.54 16.27
N VAL A 394 29.25 -28.26 15.85
CA VAL A 394 28.97 -28.56 14.44
C VAL A 394 27.52 -28.23 14.09
N PRO A 395 27.21 -27.97 12.81
CA PRO A 395 25.82 -27.77 12.40
C PRO A 395 24.99 -29.01 12.67
N PRO A 396 23.72 -28.87 13.08
CA PRO A 396 22.84 -30.02 13.25
C PRO A 396 22.60 -30.75 11.93
N ALA A 397 22.62 -32.08 11.96
CA ALA A 397 22.39 -32.88 10.75
C ALA A 397 20.96 -32.69 10.19
N ALA A 398 20.80 -32.68 8.87
CA ALA A 398 19.51 -32.52 8.20
C ALA A 398 18.45 -33.55 8.66
N SER A 399 18.89 -34.78 8.97
CA SER A 399 18.03 -35.87 9.46
C SER A 399 17.30 -35.52 10.77
N ARG A 400 17.82 -34.58 11.57
CA ARG A 400 17.16 -34.12 12.80
C ARG A 400 15.77 -33.55 12.55
N ALA A 401 15.55 -32.86 11.43
CA ALA A 401 14.25 -32.28 11.08
C ALA A 401 13.15 -33.34 10.87
N THR A 402 13.54 -34.60 10.62
CA THR A 402 12.61 -35.72 10.47
C THR A 402 12.26 -36.42 11.79
N GLN A 403 12.85 -35.98 12.90
CA GLN A 403 12.68 -36.55 14.24
C GLN A 403 12.19 -35.47 15.22
N PRO A 404 10.98 -34.94 15.02
CA PRO A 404 10.44 -33.91 15.91
C PRO A 404 10.31 -34.45 17.34
N SER A 405 10.63 -33.59 18.31
CA SER A 405 10.51 -33.93 19.72
C SER A 405 9.05 -34.07 20.14
N ALA A 406 8.73 -35.14 20.85
CA ALA A 406 7.43 -35.26 21.54
C ALA A 406 7.34 -34.31 22.76
N ARG A 407 8.49 -33.91 23.33
CA ARG A 407 8.57 -32.96 24.44
C ARG A 407 8.26 -31.54 23.99
N TYR A 408 8.65 -31.15 22.78
CA TYR A 408 8.50 -29.80 22.25
C TYR A 408 7.47 -29.69 21.11
N PRO A 409 6.19 -30.00 21.35
CA PRO A 409 5.19 -30.14 20.30
C PRO A 409 4.86 -28.84 19.59
N ASN A 410 5.17 -27.69 20.19
CA ASN A 410 4.91 -26.34 19.68
C ASN A 410 6.21 -25.53 19.52
N TRP A 411 7.34 -26.19 19.27
CA TRP A 411 8.62 -25.52 19.11
C TRP A 411 9.14 -25.69 17.70
N TRP A 412 9.62 -24.60 17.11
CA TRP A 412 10.17 -24.57 15.76
C TRP A 412 11.56 -23.95 15.78
N THR A 413 12.38 -24.32 14.80
CA THR A 413 13.74 -23.82 14.66
C THR A 413 14.19 -23.82 13.20
N ASP A 414 15.39 -23.26 12.94
CA ASP A 414 15.98 -23.16 11.61
C ASP A 414 16.00 -24.53 10.90
N ASN A 415 15.69 -24.52 9.61
CA ASN A 415 15.72 -25.74 8.80
C ASN A 415 17.18 -26.18 8.56
N PRO A 416 17.60 -27.37 9.05
CA PRO A 416 18.99 -27.82 8.97
C PRO A 416 19.40 -28.38 7.60
N ASP A 417 18.57 -28.23 6.56
CA ASP A 417 18.93 -28.59 5.20
C ASP A 417 20.11 -27.74 4.69
N PRO A 418 21.26 -28.36 4.33
CA PRO A 418 22.41 -27.65 3.77
C PRO A 418 22.06 -26.84 2.51
N ALA A 419 21.06 -27.26 1.72
CA ALA A 419 20.62 -26.53 0.54
C ALA A 419 20.02 -25.17 0.87
N LEU A 420 19.51 -25.00 2.10
CA LEU A 420 18.91 -23.75 2.59
C LEU A 420 19.90 -22.88 3.38
N SER A 421 21.18 -23.25 3.40
CA SER A 421 22.22 -22.61 4.20
C SER A 421 23.11 -21.67 3.39
N GLU A 422 23.74 -20.72 4.07
CA GLU A 422 24.86 -19.92 3.56
C GLU A 422 26.09 -20.12 4.46
N ASP A 423 27.28 -20.08 3.88
CA ASP A 423 28.52 -20.04 4.65
C ASP A 423 28.83 -18.59 5.05
N VAL A 424 28.96 -18.34 6.36
CA VAL A 424 29.09 -16.98 6.90
C VAL A 424 30.37 -16.90 7.72
N ALA A 425 31.43 -16.31 7.16
CA ALA A 425 32.68 -16.14 7.88
C ALA A 425 32.54 -15.16 9.07
N PRO A 426 33.16 -15.42 10.24
CA PRO A 426 33.90 -16.63 10.62
C PRO A 426 33.03 -17.72 11.29
N PHE A 427 31.71 -17.63 11.20
CA PHE A 427 30.75 -18.51 11.88
C PHE A 427 30.56 -19.89 11.23
N GLY A 428 31.01 -20.06 9.98
CA GLY A 428 30.81 -21.28 9.20
C GLY A 428 29.38 -21.36 8.63
N PRO A 429 28.91 -22.56 8.23
CA PRO A 429 27.59 -22.74 7.63
C PRO A 429 26.46 -22.39 8.61
N GLN A 430 25.52 -21.60 8.14
CA GLN A 430 24.38 -21.07 8.89
C GLN A 430 23.08 -21.48 8.20
N HIS A 431 22.24 -22.18 8.96
CA HIS A 431 21.05 -22.87 8.44
C HIS A 431 19.86 -21.93 8.25
N GLY A 432 19.02 -22.22 7.25
CA GLY A 432 17.76 -21.52 6.98
C GLY A 432 17.87 -20.14 6.31
N ILE A 433 19.07 -19.56 6.17
CA ILE A 433 19.29 -18.22 5.59
C ILE A 433 18.63 -18.05 4.22
N LYS A 434 18.71 -19.06 3.35
CA LYS A 434 18.15 -18.99 1.99
C LYS A 434 16.63 -18.96 1.96
N THR A 435 15.96 -19.33 3.04
CA THR A 435 14.50 -19.17 3.14
C THR A 435 14.09 -17.70 3.15
N ILE A 436 14.99 -16.80 3.55
CA ILE A 436 14.81 -15.34 3.56
C ILE A 436 15.50 -14.69 2.37
N ASN A 437 16.81 -14.90 2.19
CA ASN A 437 17.62 -14.06 1.28
C ASN A 437 17.24 -14.20 -0.21
N GLN A 438 16.58 -15.30 -0.59
CA GLN A 438 16.01 -15.49 -1.93
C GLN A 438 14.93 -14.44 -2.26
N TRP A 439 14.31 -13.83 -1.26
CA TRP A 439 13.27 -12.81 -1.39
C TRP A 439 13.80 -11.37 -1.26
N ARG A 440 15.12 -11.18 -1.30
CA ARG A 440 15.78 -9.90 -1.02
C ARG A 440 15.26 -8.73 -1.85
N ALA A 441 15.17 -8.90 -3.17
CA ALA A 441 14.62 -7.86 -4.03
C ALA A 441 13.17 -7.49 -3.65
N THR A 442 12.36 -8.47 -3.25
CA THR A 442 10.96 -8.25 -2.86
C THR A 442 10.83 -7.47 -1.57
N TYR A 443 11.46 -7.93 -0.48
CA TYR A 443 11.29 -7.26 0.82
C TYR A 443 11.99 -5.88 0.86
N LEU A 444 13.07 -5.69 0.10
CA LEU A 444 13.71 -4.37 -0.01
C LEU A 444 12.91 -3.40 -0.89
N ALA A 445 12.27 -3.87 -1.96
CA ALA A 445 11.37 -3.03 -2.74
C ALA A 445 10.18 -2.54 -1.91
N ASP A 446 9.57 -3.43 -1.12
CA ASP A 446 8.49 -3.07 -0.18
C ASP A 446 8.99 -2.06 0.88
N PHE A 447 10.19 -2.28 1.43
CA PHE A 447 10.78 -1.36 2.40
C PHE A 447 11.08 0.02 1.79
N ALA A 448 11.58 0.09 0.55
CA ALA A 448 11.79 1.34 -0.16
C ALA A 448 10.46 2.08 -0.38
N ALA A 449 9.41 1.39 -0.83
CA ALA A 449 8.09 1.99 -1.02
C ALA A 449 7.49 2.52 0.30
N ARG A 450 7.83 1.89 1.44
CA ARG A 450 7.48 2.39 2.77
C ARG A 450 8.31 3.60 3.17
N ALA A 451 9.58 3.66 2.77
CA ALA A 451 10.48 4.80 3.03
C ALA A 451 10.03 6.08 2.30
N ASP A 452 9.46 5.95 1.11
CA ASP A 452 8.88 7.07 0.38
C ASP A 452 7.77 7.78 1.17
N ARG A 453 7.12 7.10 2.12
CA ARG A 453 6.09 7.70 3.00
C ARG A 453 6.64 8.67 4.04
N LEU A 454 7.95 8.63 4.30
CA LEU A 454 8.64 9.51 5.24
C LEU A 454 8.87 10.90 4.65
N LEU A 455 9.00 10.99 3.33
CA LEU A 455 9.18 12.26 2.66
C LEU A 455 7.91 13.11 2.82
N PRO A 456 8.05 14.43 3.05
CA PRO A 456 6.94 15.35 2.82
C PRO A 456 6.43 15.04 1.42
N SER A 457 5.11 14.99 1.25
CA SER A 457 4.52 14.89 -0.09
C SER A 457 5.13 16.00 -0.93
N SER A 458 6.17 15.67 -1.70
CA SER A 458 6.85 16.67 -2.51
C SER A 458 5.80 17.21 -3.46
N SER A 459 5.87 18.50 -3.73
CA SER A 459 4.97 19.27 -4.59
C SER A 459 5.02 18.85 -6.07
N ALA A 460 5.12 17.54 -6.33
CA ALA A 460 4.85 16.87 -7.59
C ALA A 460 3.84 15.73 -7.34
N ALA A 461 2.62 16.12 -6.97
CA ALA A 461 1.37 15.40 -7.23
C ALA A 461 1.45 13.85 -7.28
N LYS A 462 1.33 13.18 -6.14
CA LYS A 462 0.15 12.32 -6.01
C LYS A 462 -0.97 13.24 -5.58
N GLU A 463 -1.60 13.89 -6.57
CA GLU A 463 -2.86 14.60 -6.33
C GLU A 463 -3.77 13.65 -5.54
N ALA A 464 -4.18 14.08 -4.36
CA ALA A 464 -5.12 13.31 -3.57
C ALA A 464 -6.32 13.00 -4.46
N LYS A 465 -6.62 11.71 -4.68
CA LYS A 465 -7.67 11.23 -5.59
C LYS A 465 -8.90 12.13 -5.52
N GLN A 466 -9.37 12.64 -6.65
CA GLN A 466 -10.56 13.50 -6.64
C GLN A 466 -11.77 12.71 -6.10
N ARG A 467 -12.65 13.36 -5.33
CA ARG A 467 -13.88 12.72 -4.84
C ARG A 467 -14.95 12.81 -5.90
N LEU A 468 -15.59 11.71 -6.24
CA LEU A 468 -16.55 11.62 -7.34
C LEU A 468 -17.90 11.10 -6.84
N PHE A 469 -18.97 11.73 -7.30
CA PHE A 469 -20.36 11.31 -7.14
C PHE A 469 -21.02 11.33 -8.51
N VAL A 470 -21.59 10.20 -8.94
CA VAL A 470 -22.22 10.07 -10.25
C VAL A 470 -23.75 10.05 -10.11
N LEU A 471 -24.42 10.92 -10.86
CA LEU A 471 -25.86 10.89 -11.10
C LEU A 471 -26.09 10.44 -12.54
N THR A 472 -26.76 9.30 -12.72
CA THR A 472 -26.88 8.65 -14.04
C THR A 472 -28.28 8.15 -14.28
N ASP A 473 -28.84 8.45 -15.44
CA ASP A 473 -30.12 7.92 -15.92
C ASP A 473 -29.94 6.58 -16.66
N ILE A 474 -28.94 5.80 -16.21
CA ILE A 474 -28.61 4.45 -16.68
C ILE A 474 -29.86 3.62 -16.92
N GLY A 475 -29.96 3.07 -18.14
CA GLY A 475 -31.14 2.36 -18.62
C GLY A 475 -31.90 3.11 -19.70
N ASP A 476 -31.74 4.44 -19.83
CA ASP A 476 -32.31 5.19 -20.95
C ASP A 476 -31.63 4.88 -22.29
N ASP A 477 -30.29 4.98 -22.29
CA ASP A 477 -29.42 4.68 -23.43
C ASP A 477 -28.26 3.76 -23.00
N PRO A 478 -27.69 2.95 -23.92
CA PRO A 478 -26.52 2.13 -23.61
C PRO A 478 -25.27 2.91 -23.18
N ASP A 479 -25.13 4.21 -23.46
CA ASP A 479 -23.90 4.96 -23.20
C ASP A 479 -23.57 5.14 -21.71
N ASP A 480 -24.54 5.35 -20.82
CA ASP A 480 -24.29 5.37 -19.36
C ASP A 480 -23.63 4.08 -18.88
N GLN A 481 -24.07 2.91 -19.40
CA GLN A 481 -23.47 1.62 -19.07
C GLN A 481 -22.02 1.55 -19.57
N MET A 482 -21.76 2.08 -20.76
CA MET A 482 -20.40 2.16 -21.32
C MET A 482 -19.49 3.07 -20.48
N SER A 483 -19.98 4.25 -20.12
CA SER A 483 -19.26 5.22 -19.29
C SER A 483 -19.00 4.67 -17.88
N MET A 484 -19.95 3.93 -17.31
CA MET A 484 -19.78 3.22 -16.05
C MET A 484 -18.70 2.14 -16.14
N VAL A 485 -18.71 1.32 -17.20
CA VAL A 485 -17.64 0.32 -17.43
C VAL A 485 -16.28 0.98 -17.53
N ARG A 486 -16.15 2.08 -18.30
CA ARG A 486 -14.88 2.83 -18.35
C ARG A 486 -14.50 3.36 -16.98
N LEU A 487 -15.42 3.98 -16.25
CA LEU A 487 -15.17 4.50 -14.91
C LEU A 487 -14.61 3.42 -13.98
N MET A 488 -15.13 2.18 -14.04
CA MET A 488 -14.62 1.07 -13.24
C MET A 488 -13.14 0.77 -13.51
N THR A 489 -12.67 0.96 -14.75
CA THR A 489 -11.24 0.79 -15.09
C THR A 489 -10.34 1.93 -14.58
N TYR A 490 -10.93 3.05 -14.14
CA TYR A 490 -10.24 4.19 -13.53
C TYR A 490 -10.59 4.37 -12.05
N ALA A 491 -11.30 3.42 -11.43
CA ALA A 491 -11.75 3.55 -10.04
C ALA A 491 -10.59 3.71 -9.04
N ASN A 492 -9.36 3.33 -9.42
CA ASN A 492 -8.17 3.60 -8.61
C ASN A 492 -7.71 5.06 -8.63
N GLN A 493 -8.15 5.90 -9.56
CA GLN A 493 -7.77 7.31 -9.67
C GLN A 493 -8.67 8.24 -8.85
N MET A 494 -9.82 7.75 -8.37
CA MET A 494 -10.88 8.57 -7.77
C MET A 494 -11.43 7.93 -6.50
N ASN A 495 -11.95 8.77 -5.60
CA ASN A 495 -12.73 8.33 -4.46
C ASN A 495 -14.22 8.38 -4.83
N ILE A 496 -14.76 7.26 -5.31
CA ILE A 496 -16.18 7.14 -5.67
C ILE A 496 -17.02 7.08 -4.39
N GLU A 497 -17.85 8.09 -4.17
CA GLU A 497 -18.68 8.26 -2.97
C GLU A 497 -20.19 8.10 -3.25
N GLY A 498 -20.57 8.03 -4.53
CA GLY A 498 -21.94 7.74 -4.95
C GLY A 498 -22.01 7.29 -6.40
N LEU A 499 -22.78 6.24 -6.66
CA LEU A 499 -23.19 5.79 -7.99
C LEU A 499 -24.72 5.72 -7.98
N VAL A 500 -25.38 6.79 -8.41
CA VAL A 500 -26.81 6.99 -8.17
C VAL A 500 -27.60 6.94 -9.46
N ALA A 501 -28.50 5.96 -9.55
CA ALA A 501 -29.47 5.89 -10.63
C ALA A 501 -30.55 6.99 -10.45
N THR A 502 -30.71 7.84 -11.45
CA THR A 502 -31.77 8.85 -11.56
C THR A 502 -32.82 8.41 -12.58
N SER A 503 -33.87 9.20 -12.77
CA SER A 503 -35.01 8.82 -13.61
C SER A 503 -34.67 8.85 -15.11
N THR A 504 -35.08 7.82 -15.86
CA THR A 504 -34.76 7.67 -17.30
C THR A 504 -35.60 8.58 -18.20
N GLY A 505 -34.99 9.26 -19.18
CA GLY A 505 -35.66 10.27 -20.03
C GLY A 505 -36.81 9.74 -20.92
N LYS A 506 -36.73 8.48 -21.38
CA LYS A 506 -37.74 7.82 -22.24
C LYS A 506 -38.86 7.16 -21.44
N ASN A 507 -38.56 6.59 -20.26
CA ASN A 507 -39.54 6.01 -19.32
C ASN A 507 -39.51 6.80 -18.00
N LYS A 508 -40.19 7.95 -18.03
CA LYS A 508 -40.12 9.02 -17.02
C LYS A 508 -40.53 8.64 -15.57
N ASP A 509 -40.89 7.38 -15.34
CA ASP A 509 -41.36 6.84 -14.07
C ASP A 509 -40.53 5.61 -13.61
N GLN A 510 -39.27 5.49 -14.05
CA GLN A 510 -38.38 4.36 -13.73
C GLN A 510 -36.95 4.80 -13.35
N VAL A 511 -36.32 4.02 -12.47
CA VAL A 511 -34.89 4.10 -12.07
C VAL A 511 -34.31 2.67 -12.11
N GLU A 512 -33.07 2.48 -12.59
CA GLU A 512 -32.47 1.15 -12.79
C GLU A 512 -31.10 0.95 -12.08
N PRO A 513 -31.02 1.08 -10.73
CA PRO A 513 -29.77 0.88 -9.99
C PRO A 513 -29.18 -0.53 -10.14
N GLU A 514 -29.99 -1.53 -10.49
CA GLU A 514 -29.55 -2.90 -10.74
C GLU A 514 -28.53 -3.01 -11.89
N ARG A 515 -28.55 -2.08 -12.86
CA ARG A 515 -27.53 -2.01 -13.92
C ARG A 515 -26.17 -1.61 -13.36
N ILE A 516 -26.15 -0.63 -12.46
CA ILE A 516 -24.94 -0.22 -11.74
C ILE A 516 -24.41 -1.41 -10.94
N VAL A 517 -25.30 -2.12 -10.22
CA VAL A 517 -24.94 -3.31 -9.45
C VAL A 517 -24.35 -4.42 -10.33
N ALA A 518 -24.92 -4.65 -11.52
CA ALA A 518 -24.40 -5.64 -12.47
C ALA A 518 -22.97 -5.29 -12.92
N ILE A 519 -22.74 -4.04 -13.32
CA ILE A 519 -21.41 -3.56 -13.75
C ILE A 519 -20.40 -3.64 -12.60
N VAL A 520 -20.76 -3.22 -11.38
CA VAL A 520 -19.88 -3.31 -10.21
C VAL A 520 -19.55 -4.77 -9.86
N LYS A 521 -20.49 -5.71 -10.06
CA LYS A 521 -20.22 -7.14 -9.91
C LYS A 521 -19.30 -7.68 -11.00
N GLY A 522 -19.44 -7.23 -12.25
CA GLY A 522 -18.51 -7.53 -13.34
C GLY A 522 -17.11 -7.03 -13.03
N TYR A 523 -16.99 -5.79 -12.54
CA TYR A 523 -15.74 -5.20 -12.03
C TYR A 523 -15.14 -6.02 -10.89
N GLY A 524 -15.95 -6.45 -9.93
CA GLY A 524 -15.48 -7.26 -8.78
C GLY A 524 -14.77 -8.56 -9.18
N GLN A 525 -15.12 -9.13 -10.33
CA GLN A 525 -14.48 -10.34 -10.86
C GLN A 525 -13.09 -10.07 -11.47
N VAL A 526 -12.82 -8.83 -11.89
CA VAL A 526 -11.55 -8.44 -12.54
C VAL A 526 -10.68 -7.50 -11.69
N ARG A 527 -11.22 -6.98 -10.57
CA ARG A 527 -10.55 -6.00 -9.69
C ARG A 527 -9.19 -6.47 -9.20
N ASP A 528 -9.08 -7.73 -8.78
CA ASP A 528 -7.83 -8.26 -8.27
C ASP A 528 -6.75 -8.35 -9.37
N ASN A 529 -7.15 -8.43 -10.64
CA ASN A 529 -6.20 -8.35 -11.74
C ASN A 529 -5.81 -6.89 -12.01
N LEU A 530 -6.78 -5.97 -12.05
CA LEU A 530 -6.53 -4.52 -12.14
C LEU A 530 -5.55 -4.02 -11.04
N GLU A 531 -5.71 -4.48 -9.80
CA GLU A 531 -4.85 -4.13 -8.65
C GLU A 531 -3.39 -4.58 -8.84
N ARG A 532 -3.12 -5.58 -9.70
CA ARG A 532 -1.74 -6.00 -10.03
C ARG A 532 -1.06 -5.03 -10.97
N HIS A 533 -1.82 -4.37 -11.84
CA HIS A 533 -1.31 -3.43 -12.84
C HIS A 533 -1.09 -2.04 -12.25
N GLU A 534 -2.03 -1.59 -11.40
CA GLU A 534 -1.91 -0.31 -10.71
C GLU A 534 -2.64 -0.39 -9.37
N PRO A 535 -1.99 -0.06 -8.23
CA PRO A 535 -2.61 -0.20 -6.92
C PRO A 535 -3.73 0.82 -6.69
N GLY A 536 -4.60 0.51 -5.74
CA GLY A 536 -5.58 1.43 -5.18
C GLY A 536 -6.98 1.33 -5.78
N PHE A 537 -7.31 0.25 -6.47
CA PHE A 537 -8.68 -0.04 -6.92
C PHE A 537 -9.56 -0.38 -5.71
N PRO A 538 -10.74 0.28 -5.56
CA PRO A 538 -11.66 -0.03 -4.46
C PRO A 538 -12.24 -1.44 -4.60
N SER A 539 -12.57 -2.09 -3.48
CA SER A 539 -13.29 -3.37 -3.55
C SER A 539 -14.69 -3.19 -4.13
N ALA A 540 -15.21 -4.21 -4.81
CA ALA A 540 -16.60 -4.19 -5.28
C ALA A 540 -17.60 -4.03 -4.11
N GLU A 541 -17.30 -4.59 -2.93
CA GLU A 541 -18.11 -4.39 -1.74
C GLU A 541 -18.19 -2.91 -1.33
N ALA A 542 -17.07 -2.18 -1.41
CA ALA A 542 -17.04 -0.76 -1.11
C ALA A 542 -17.86 0.06 -2.13
N LEU A 543 -17.75 -0.26 -3.42
CA LEU A 543 -18.53 0.39 -4.48
C LEU A 543 -20.03 0.06 -4.37
N LEU A 544 -20.40 -1.18 -4.06
CA LEU A 544 -21.81 -1.54 -3.87
C LEU A 544 -22.47 -0.76 -2.73
N LYS A 545 -21.71 -0.37 -1.69
CA LYS A 545 -22.20 0.47 -0.58
C LYS A 545 -22.44 1.93 -0.98
N THR A 546 -21.92 2.37 -2.13
CA THR A 546 -22.15 3.72 -2.66
C THR A 546 -23.23 3.76 -3.73
N VAL A 547 -23.83 2.62 -4.08
CA VAL A 547 -24.98 2.56 -4.99
C VAL A 547 -26.24 3.04 -4.28
N ALA A 548 -26.93 4.00 -4.88
CA ALA A 548 -28.22 4.50 -4.41
C ALA A 548 -29.13 4.84 -5.60
N GLN A 549 -30.34 5.33 -5.31
CA GLN A 549 -31.29 5.76 -6.33
C GLN A 549 -32.01 7.06 -5.94
N GLY A 550 -32.34 7.84 -6.96
CA GLY A 550 -33.28 8.96 -6.91
C GLY A 550 -34.74 8.50 -6.85
N LEU A 551 -35.66 9.44 -7.04
CA LEU A 551 -37.08 9.12 -7.22
C LEU A 551 -37.36 8.80 -8.70
N PRO A 552 -38.34 7.93 -9.00
CA PRO A 552 -38.86 7.71 -10.35
C PRO A 552 -39.76 8.86 -10.78
N ILE A 553 -39.26 10.09 -10.65
CA ILE A 553 -39.95 11.33 -11.00
C ILE A 553 -38.93 12.19 -11.75
N HIS A 554 -39.33 12.83 -12.83
CA HIS A 554 -38.47 13.73 -13.61
C HIS A 554 -38.53 15.17 -13.14
N ASN A 555 -37.56 15.98 -13.56
CA ASN A 555 -37.61 17.43 -13.44
C ASN A 555 -37.70 17.92 -11.97
N MET A 556 -37.98 19.20 -11.79
CA MET A 556 -38.31 19.83 -10.52
C MET A 556 -39.56 19.23 -9.85
N ALA A 557 -40.35 18.42 -10.57
CA ALA A 557 -41.41 17.62 -9.95
C ALA A 557 -40.85 16.57 -8.98
N ALA A 558 -39.56 16.20 -9.07
CA ALA A 558 -38.87 15.35 -8.11
C ALA A 558 -38.27 16.11 -6.91
N VAL A 559 -38.40 17.44 -6.87
CA VAL A 559 -37.79 18.30 -5.85
C VAL A 559 -38.85 18.93 -4.93
N GLY A 560 -38.62 18.96 -3.63
CA GLY A 560 -39.51 19.57 -2.63
C GLY A 560 -39.70 18.76 -1.34
N GLU A 561 -40.68 19.20 -0.54
CA GLU A 561 -41.05 18.53 0.71
C GLU A 561 -41.52 17.10 0.46
N GLY A 562 -41.02 16.16 1.26
CA GLY A 562 -41.37 14.73 1.14
C GLY A 562 -40.73 14.00 -0.04
N LYS A 563 -39.76 14.61 -0.73
CA LYS A 563 -39.11 14.04 -1.93
C LYS A 563 -37.66 13.62 -1.75
N ASP A 564 -37.24 13.41 -0.50
CA ASP A 564 -35.92 12.84 -0.22
C ASP A 564 -35.81 11.42 -0.80
N SER A 565 -34.64 11.10 -1.34
CA SER A 565 -34.30 9.80 -1.91
C SER A 565 -33.02 9.27 -1.27
N THR A 566 -32.76 7.97 -1.41
CA THR A 566 -31.49 7.39 -0.95
C THR A 566 -30.28 8.08 -1.60
N GLY A 567 -30.42 8.52 -2.85
CA GLY A 567 -29.40 9.28 -3.58
C GLY A 567 -29.18 10.67 -3.01
N SER A 568 -30.23 11.44 -2.72
CA SER A 568 -30.09 12.80 -2.19
C SER A 568 -29.52 12.80 -0.77
N GLU A 569 -29.92 11.84 0.07
CA GLU A 569 -29.34 11.67 1.40
C GLU A 569 -27.87 11.24 1.34
N LEU A 570 -27.52 10.33 0.44
CA LEU A 570 -26.14 9.90 0.24
C LEU A 570 -25.26 11.06 -0.23
N LEU A 571 -25.77 11.91 -1.13
CA LEU A 571 -25.06 13.09 -1.60
C LEU A 571 -24.83 14.11 -0.48
N ILE A 572 -25.86 14.42 0.33
CA ILE A 572 -25.71 15.30 1.49
C ILE A 572 -24.64 14.75 2.44
N LYS A 573 -24.71 13.46 2.75
CA LYS A 573 -23.74 12.78 3.62
C LYS A 573 -22.32 12.82 3.06
N ALA A 574 -22.16 12.66 1.74
CA ALA A 574 -20.87 12.76 1.08
C ALA A 574 -20.30 14.18 1.24
N VAL A 575 -21.08 15.21 0.92
CA VAL A 575 -20.61 16.62 1.04
C VAL A 575 -20.26 17.00 2.48
N ASP A 576 -21.02 16.50 3.46
CA ASP A 576 -20.81 16.76 4.89
C ASP A 576 -19.60 16.05 5.50
N ARG A 577 -19.00 15.10 4.79
CA ARG A 577 -17.81 14.41 5.26
C ARG A 577 -16.71 15.43 5.61
N GLN A 578 -15.98 15.16 6.69
CA GLN A 578 -14.82 15.96 7.11
C GLN A 578 -13.63 15.68 6.19
N ASP A 579 -13.74 16.19 4.98
CA ASP A 579 -12.77 16.11 3.90
C ASP A 579 -12.76 17.46 3.20
N ASP A 580 -11.60 18.12 3.19
CA ASP A 580 -11.45 19.48 2.66
C ASP A 580 -11.48 19.52 1.13
N ARG A 581 -11.33 18.36 0.47
CA ARG A 581 -11.37 18.29 -0.99
C ARG A 581 -12.79 18.50 -1.52
N PRO A 582 -12.93 19.10 -2.72
CA PRO A 582 -14.15 19.07 -3.50
C PRO A 582 -14.83 17.71 -3.57
N LEU A 583 -16.16 17.71 -3.60
CA LEU A 583 -16.92 16.62 -4.21
C LEU A 583 -17.32 17.01 -5.63
N TRP A 584 -16.79 16.27 -6.61
CA TRP A 584 -17.20 16.37 -8.00
C TRP A 584 -18.49 15.59 -8.23
N VAL A 585 -19.53 16.25 -8.71
CA VAL A 585 -20.80 15.64 -9.10
C VAL A 585 -20.85 15.59 -10.62
N ALA A 586 -20.65 14.38 -11.15
CA ALA A 586 -20.84 14.06 -12.56
C ALA A 586 -22.33 13.80 -12.81
N VAL A 587 -22.95 14.58 -13.68
CA VAL A 587 -24.38 14.47 -14.02
C VAL A 587 -24.49 13.99 -15.46
N TRP A 588 -24.83 12.72 -15.62
CA TRP A 588 -24.95 12.04 -16.91
C TRP A 588 -26.36 12.30 -17.49
N GLY A 589 -27.39 12.27 -16.65
CA GLY A 589 -28.76 12.63 -17.00
C GLY A 589 -29.25 13.98 -16.45
N GLY A 590 -30.36 13.94 -15.72
CA GLY A 590 -30.92 15.09 -15.00
C GLY A 590 -30.35 15.25 -13.57
N PRO A 591 -30.03 16.48 -13.10
CA PRO A 591 -29.49 16.72 -11.77
C PRO A 591 -30.54 16.78 -10.64
N ASN A 592 -31.74 16.21 -10.81
CA ASN A 592 -32.83 16.34 -9.82
C ASN A 592 -32.47 15.84 -8.40
N VAL A 593 -31.59 14.84 -8.27
CA VAL A 593 -31.06 14.37 -6.98
C VAL A 593 -30.19 15.44 -6.32
N LEU A 594 -29.34 16.12 -7.09
CA LEU A 594 -28.55 17.26 -6.62
C LEU A 594 -29.47 18.44 -6.25
N ALA A 595 -30.48 18.71 -7.07
CA ALA A 595 -31.47 19.75 -6.78
C ALA A 595 -32.23 19.48 -5.48
N GLN A 596 -32.64 18.22 -5.23
CA GLN A 596 -33.28 17.82 -3.97
C GLN A 596 -32.34 17.97 -2.77
N ALA A 597 -31.07 17.57 -2.90
CA ALA A 597 -30.08 17.75 -1.84
C ALA A 597 -29.90 19.23 -1.48
N LEU A 598 -29.72 20.09 -2.48
CA LEU A 598 -29.60 21.54 -2.31
C LEU A 598 -30.88 22.16 -1.73
N TRP A 599 -32.05 21.73 -2.20
CA TRP A 599 -33.35 22.16 -1.67
C TRP A 599 -33.45 21.83 -0.18
N LYS A 600 -33.18 20.58 0.22
CA LYS A 600 -33.25 20.15 1.62
C LYS A 600 -32.28 20.91 2.50
N VAL A 601 -31.02 21.04 2.09
CA VAL A 601 -30.00 21.78 2.86
C VAL A 601 -30.43 23.24 3.07
N ARG A 602 -30.94 23.90 2.02
CA ARG A 602 -31.46 25.28 2.12
C ARG A 602 -32.64 25.42 3.09
N HIS A 603 -33.51 24.40 3.22
CA HIS A 603 -34.67 24.45 4.11
C HIS A 603 -34.39 23.99 5.54
N THR A 604 -33.28 23.28 5.77
CA THR A 604 -32.98 22.65 7.07
C THR A 604 -31.76 23.23 7.79
N ARG A 605 -30.96 24.07 7.11
CA ARG A 605 -29.73 24.66 7.65
C ARG A 605 -29.74 26.18 7.59
N THR A 606 -28.79 26.82 8.29
CA THR A 606 -28.59 28.27 8.16
C THR A 606 -28.00 28.65 6.80
N ALA A 607 -28.06 29.93 6.45
CA ALA A 607 -27.50 30.44 5.20
C ALA A 607 -25.99 30.18 5.09
N GLU A 608 -25.25 30.33 6.18
CA GLU A 608 -23.80 30.10 6.25
C GLU A 608 -23.46 28.61 6.05
N GLN A 609 -24.25 27.72 6.64
CA GLN A 609 -24.08 26.28 6.47
C GLN A 609 -24.41 25.84 5.03
N LEU A 610 -25.41 26.46 4.40
CA LEU A 610 -25.71 26.24 2.99
C LEU A 610 -24.56 26.73 2.10
N GLU A 611 -24.02 27.92 2.35
CA GLU A 611 -22.88 28.46 1.61
C GLU A 611 -21.65 27.54 1.71
N GLN A 612 -21.34 27.06 2.91
CA GLN A 612 -20.27 26.07 3.13
C GLN A 612 -20.53 24.74 2.40
N PHE A 613 -21.78 24.29 2.35
CA PHE A 613 -22.17 23.08 1.62
C PHE A 613 -21.96 23.27 0.11
N VAL A 614 -22.43 24.40 -0.45
CA VAL A 614 -22.29 24.72 -1.88
C VAL A 614 -20.82 24.89 -2.27
N ALA A 615 -20.00 25.53 -1.44
CA ALA A 615 -18.57 25.75 -1.70
C ALA A 615 -17.76 24.44 -1.83
N LYS A 616 -18.27 23.33 -1.28
CA LYS A 616 -17.63 22.01 -1.41
C LYS A 616 -17.95 21.29 -2.72
N LEU A 617 -18.96 21.73 -3.47
CA LEU A 617 -19.45 21.05 -4.67
C LEU A 617 -18.82 21.61 -5.94
N ARG A 618 -18.44 20.72 -6.85
CA ARG A 618 -18.07 21.01 -8.25
C ARG A 618 -18.97 20.16 -9.15
N VAL A 619 -19.70 20.76 -10.08
CA VAL A 619 -20.62 20.02 -10.96
C VAL A 619 -20.08 19.99 -12.38
N TYR A 620 -20.11 18.82 -13.02
CA TYR A 620 -19.97 18.67 -14.47
C TYR A 620 -21.22 17.96 -14.99
N ALA A 621 -22.06 18.71 -15.69
CA ALA A 621 -23.30 18.20 -16.26
C ALA A 621 -23.24 18.03 -17.79
N ILE A 622 -23.66 16.86 -18.23
CA ILE A 622 -23.84 16.49 -19.64
C ILE A 622 -25.17 17.09 -20.11
N SER A 623 -25.09 18.39 -20.43
CA SER A 623 -26.17 19.21 -20.98
C SER A 623 -27.45 19.41 -20.16
N ASP A 624 -27.49 18.98 -18.89
CA ASP A 624 -28.66 19.04 -18.00
C ASP A 624 -29.93 18.52 -18.67
N GLN A 625 -30.14 17.21 -18.58
CA GLN A 625 -31.21 16.55 -19.31
C GLN A 625 -32.62 16.75 -18.68
N ASP A 626 -32.75 17.63 -17.68
CA ASP A 626 -34.02 18.01 -17.04
C ASP A 626 -34.07 19.50 -16.62
N ASP A 627 -35.24 20.00 -16.20
CA ASP A 627 -35.42 21.42 -15.82
C ASP A 627 -34.85 21.81 -14.44
N SER A 628 -34.29 20.85 -13.69
CA SER A 628 -33.67 21.11 -12.39
C SER A 628 -32.27 21.69 -12.51
N GLY A 629 -31.57 21.44 -13.62
CA GLY A 629 -30.26 22.06 -13.90
C GLY A 629 -30.34 23.58 -13.99
N PRO A 630 -31.18 24.15 -14.87
CA PRO A 630 -31.41 25.60 -14.92
C PRO A 630 -31.84 26.20 -13.58
N TRP A 631 -32.65 25.48 -12.79
CA TRP A 631 -33.02 25.91 -11.44
C TRP A 631 -31.80 25.98 -10.51
N ILE A 632 -30.94 24.95 -10.48
CA ILE A 632 -29.71 24.94 -9.67
C ILE A 632 -28.83 26.14 -10.01
N ARG A 633 -28.53 26.37 -11.30
CA ARG A 633 -27.60 27.44 -11.71
C ARG A 633 -28.11 28.83 -11.39
N LYS A 634 -29.43 29.02 -11.42
CA LYS A 634 -30.10 30.27 -11.05
C LYS A 634 -30.11 30.50 -9.54
N GLU A 635 -30.46 29.47 -8.77
CA GLU A 635 -30.67 29.62 -7.32
C GLU A 635 -29.38 29.51 -6.49
N PHE A 636 -28.32 28.86 -7.01
CA PHE A 636 -27.02 28.69 -6.37
C PHE A 636 -25.89 29.28 -7.23
N PRO A 637 -25.81 30.63 -7.33
CA PRO A 637 -24.92 31.28 -8.29
C PRO A 637 -23.43 31.10 -7.98
N SER A 638 -23.06 30.78 -6.72
CA SER A 638 -21.68 30.49 -6.31
C SER A 638 -21.23 29.06 -6.61
N LEU A 639 -22.13 28.17 -7.05
CA LEU A 639 -21.80 26.78 -7.36
C LEU A 639 -20.93 26.69 -8.63
N PHE A 640 -19.76 26.07 -8.50
CA PHE A 640 -18.90 25.72 -9.63
C PHE A 640 -19.64 24.73 -10.54
N TYR A 641 -19.88 25.12 -11.79
CA TYR A 641 -20.75 24.39 -12.71
C TYR A 641 -20.21 24.42 -14.14
N ILE A 642 -19.83 23.24 -14.64
CA ILE A 642 -19.48 22.96 -16.03
C ILE A 642 -20.69 22.36 -16.72
N VAL A 643 -21.09 22.95 -17.86
CA VAL A 643 -22.19 22.45 -18.67
C VAL A 643 -22.09 22.98 -20.09
N SER A 644 -22.48 22.17 -21.06
CA SER A 644 -22.92 22.63 -22.39
C SER A 644 -24.44 22.85 -22.38
N PRO A 645 -24.99 24.06 -22.14
CA PRO A 645 -26.43 24.21 -21.97
C PRO A 645 -27.17 23.66 -23.20
N GLY A 646 -28.08 22.72 -22.98
CA GLY A 646 -28.92 22.26 -24.06
C GLY A 646 -29.59 20.92 -23.85
N GLN A 647 -30.87 20.93 -23.51
CA GLN A 647 -31.87 20.20 -24.28
C GLN A 647 -33.22 20.86 -24.08
N ASN A 648 -33.94 21.21 -25.15
CA ASN A 648 -35.38 21.42 -25.06
C ASN A 648 -36.09 20.35 -25.89
N ALA A 649 -37.41 20.39 -25.95
CA ALA A 649 -38.20 19.37 -26.64
C ALA A 649 -37.84 19.16 -28.14
N GLY A 650 -37.08 20.08 -28.76
CA GLY A 650 -36.62 19.98 -30.16
C GLY A 650 -35.21 19.38 -30.36
N GLY A 651 -34.52 18.97 -29.29
CA GLY A 651 -33.14 18.47 -29.34
C GLY A 651 -32.07 19.57 -29.30
N GLY A 652 -30.81 19.23 -29.58
CA GLY A 652 -29.70 20.20 -29.58
C GLY A 652 -28.34 19.67 -29.15
N PHE A 653 -28.25 18.40 -28.72
CA PHE A 653 -27.02 17.82 -28.19
C PHE A 653 -25.83 17.90 -29.15
N HIS A 654 -26.02 17.85 -30.46
CA HIS A 654 -24.92 17.94 -31.45
C HIS A 654 -24.14 19.28 -31.44
N TYR A 655 -24.55 20.27 -30.64
CA TYR A 655 -23.80 21.50 -30.37
C TYR A 655 -22.94 21.42 -29.09
N ALA A 656 -23.14 20.40 -28.26
CA ALA A 656 -22.51 20.28 -26.96
C ALA A 656 -21.08 19.74 -27.05
N THR A 657 -20.19 20.24 -26.19
CA THR A 657 -18.76 19.89 -26.23
C THR A 657 -18.54 18.38 -26.04
N TRP A 658 -19.29 17.76 -25.12
CA TRP A 658 -19.16 16.35 -24.75
C TRP A 658 -19.33 15.38 -25.93
N ILE A 659 -20.09 15.76 -26.97
CA ILE A 659 -20.26 14.98 -28.21
C ILE A 659 -18.92 14.57 -28.86
N GLY A 660 -17.84 15.33 -28.61
CA GLY A 660 -16.50 15.01 -29.10
C GLY A 660 -15.96 13.63 -28.65
N ILE A 661 -16.47 13.05 -27.56
CA ILE A 661 -16.00 11.74 -27.07
C ILE A 661 -16.37 10.59 -28.02
N GLY A 662 -17.63 10.55 -28.45
CA GLY A 662 -18.22 9.38 -29.11
C GLY A 662 -18.98 9.69 -30.39
N GLY A 663 -19.06 10.95 -30.83
CA GLY A 663 -19.71 11.35 -32.08
C GLY A 663 -19.39 10.39 -33.23
N ASP A 664 -20.43 9.84 -33.84
CA ASP A 664 -20.39 9.17 -35.14
C ASP A 664 -20.61 10.22 -36.26
N TYR A 665 -20.66 9.76 -37.52
CA TYR A 665 -20.89 10.66 -38.66
C TYR A 665 -22.26 11.38 -38.63
N PHE A 666 -23.25 10.88 -37.88
CA PHE A 666 -24.61 11.41 -37.90
C PHE A 666 -24.97 12.26 -36.67
N HIS A 667 -24.70 11.76 -35.47
CA HIS A 667 -24.93 12.38 -34.17
C HIS A 667 -23.83 13.40 -33.83
N GLY A 668 -22.58 13.10 -34.18
CA GLY A 668 -21.44 14.00 -33.92
C GLY A 668 -21.50 15.30 -34.72
N ARG A 669 -21.86 15.22 -36.00
CA ARG A 669 -21.94 16.37 -36.94
C ARG A 669 -20.70 17.28 -36.91
N PHE A 670 -19.53 16.73 -36.58
CA PHE A 670 -18.24 17.42 -36.64
C PHE A 670 -17.28 16.66 -37.57
N ALA A 671 -16.15 17.27 -37.92
CA ALA A 671 -15.09 16.67 -38.73
C ALA A 671 -13.77 16.68 -37.95
N GLY A 672 -12.72 16.05 -38.50
CA GLY A 672 -11.36 16.08 -37.95
C GLY A 672 -10.98 14.94 -37.00
N ALA A 673 -11.93 14.34 -36.27
CA ALA A 673 -11.59 13.23 -35.36
C ALA A 673 -11.32 11.90 -36.10
N ASP A 674 -10.55 11.00 -35.46
CA ASP A 674 -10.42 9.61 -35.88
C ASP A 674 -11.67 8.81 -35.46
N TYR A 675 -12.55 8.54 -36.42
CA TYR A 675 -13.77 7.75 -36.19
C TYR A 675 -13.52 6.25 -36.08
N GLN A 676 -12.35 5.74 -36.50
CA GLN A 676 -12.05 4.31 -36.46
C GLN A 676 -11.97 3.78 -35.02
N LEU A 677 -11.62 4.66 -34.07
CA LEU A 677 -11.46 4.35 -32.64
C LEU A 677 -12.76 4.32 -31.83
N VAL A 678 -13.92 4.62 -32.43
CA VAL A 678 -15.23 4.65 -31.73
C VAL A 678 -16.28 3.73 -32.37
N THR A 679 -15.85 2.92 -33.33
CA THR A 679 -16.71 1.95 -34.01
C THR A 679 -17.08 0.79 -33.09
N ASN A 680 -18.19 0.12 -33.39
CA ASN A 680 -18.55 -1.11 -32.68
C ASN A 680 -17.50 -2.20 -32.91
N GLU A 681 -16.83 -2.23 -34.06
CA GLU A 681 -15.74 -3.17 -34.35
C GLU A 681 -14.52 -2.92 -33.45
N TRP A 682 -14.15 -1.65 -33.22
CA TRP A 682 -13.09 -1.30 -32.28
C TRP A 682 -13.45 -1.68 -30.86
N LEU A 683 -14.68 -1.41 -30.43
CA LEU A 683 -15.19 -1.74 -29.10
C LEU A 683 -15.29 -3.26 -28.88
N ASP A 684 -15.71 -4.04 -29.89
CA ASP A 684 -15.72 -5.51 -29.84
C ASP A 684 -14.30 -6.05 -29.57
N LYS A 685 -13.32 -5.53 -30.30
CA LYS A 685 -11.93 -5.96 -30.21
C LYS A 685 -11.25 -5.55 -28.90
N ASN A 686 -11.45 -4.31 -28.46
CA ASN A 686 -10.62 -3.73 -27.38
C ASN A 686 -11.33 -3.68 -26.02
N VAL A 687 -12.65 -3.81 -25.98
CA VAL A 687 -13.44 -3.65 -24.75
C VAL A 687 -14.31 -4.88 -24.49
N ARG A 688 -15.27 -5.17 -25.36
CA ARG A 688 -16.33 -6.18 -25.10
C ARG A 688 -15.81 -7.61 -25.00
N SER A 689 -14.71 -7.92 -25.68
CA SER A 689 -14.06 -9.23 -25.60
C SER A 689 -13.22 -9.45 -24.34
N LYS A 690 -13.11 -8.47 -23.44
CA LYS A 690 -12.20 -8.47 -22.28
C LYS A 690 -12.92 -8.85 -20.98
N GLY A 691 -13.22 -10.15 -20.85
CA GLY A 691 -13.68 -10.74 -19.60
C GLY A 691 -15.04 -10.25 -19.10
N PRO A 692 -15.37 -10.51 -17.82
CA PRO A 692 -16.69 -10.20 -17.25
C PRO A 692 -17.07 -8.73 -17.29
N LEU A 693 -16.12 -7.81 -17.04
CA LEU A 693 -16.40 -6.37 -17.10
C LEU A 693 -16.64 -5.90 -18.54
N GLY A 694 -15.90 -6.43 -19.53
CA GLY A 694 -16.13 -6.15 -20.94
C GLY A 694 -17.51 -6.61 -21.43
N ALA A 695 -18.01 -7.74 -20.92
CA ALA A 695 -19.33 -8.27 -21.27
C ALA A 695 -20.50 -7.34 -20.85
N GLU A 696 -20.28 -6.48 -19.85
CA GLU A 696 -21.26 -5.49 -19.39
C GLU A 696 -21.27 -4.21 -20.25
N TYR A 697 -20.34 -4.07 -21.21
CA TYR A 697 -20.29 -2.93 -22.12
C TYR A 697 -21.19 -3.19 -23.35
N PRO A 698 -22.33 -2.48 -23.52
CA PRO A 698 -23.27 -2.77 -24.60
C PRO A 698 -22.78 -2.28 -25.98
N ARG A 699 -23.52 -2.62 -27.04
CA ARG A 699 -23.40 -1.95 -28.36
C ARG A 699 -24.12 -0.61 -28.32
N TRP A 700 -23.50 0.43 -28.89
CA TRP A 700 -24.13 1.74 -28.90
C TRP A 700 -25.24 1.77 -29.93
N LYS A 701 -26.32 2.48 -29.60
CA LYS A 701 -27.49 2.67 -30.47
C LYS A 701 -27.45 3.99 -31.22
N PHE A 702 -26.95 5.04 -30.58
CA PHE A 702 -26.76 6.37 -31.16
C PHE A 702 -25.28 6.75 -31.15
N MET A 703 -24.69 6.93 -29.96
CA MET A 703 -23.25 7.16 -29.80
C MET A 703 -22.70 6.41 -28.60
N MET A 704 -21.38 6.31 -28.50
CA MET A 704 -20.73 5.72 -27.34
C MET A 704 -20.42 6.78 -26.27
N GLU A 705 -20.64 6.43 -25.01
CA GLU A 705 -20.03 7.09 -23.86
C GLU A 705 -20.18 8.62 -23.79
N GLY A 706 -21.38 9.15 -24.11
CA GLY A 706 -21.64 10.59 -24.07
C GLY A 706 -21.24 11.24 -22.74
N ASP A 707 -21.31 10.49 -21.65
CA ASP A 707 -21.10 10.98 -20.30
C ASP A 707 -19.67 10.88 -19.78
N THR A 708 -18.85 10.06 -20.42
CA THR A 708 -17.45 9.84 -20.02
C THR A 708 -16.65 11.14 -19.81
N PRO A 709 -16.81 12.21 -20.62
CA PRO A 709 -16.09 13.48 -20.42
C PRO A 709 -16.22 14.07 -19.01
N SER A 710 -17.32 13.81 -18.30
CA SER A 710 -17.58 14.40 -16.97
C SER A 710 -16.56 13.98 -15.90
N PHE A 711 -15.84 12.87 -16.10
CA PHE A 711 -14.83 12.38 -15.15
C PHE A 711 -13.42 12.28 -15.75
N LEU A 712 -13.24 12.46 -17.07
CA LEU A 712 -11.92 12.32 -17.69
C LEU A 712 -10.89 13.33 -17.17
N ASN A 713 -11.31 14.56 -16.83
CA ASN A 713 -10.41 15.56 -16.25
C ASN A 713 -10.04 15.28 -14.78
N LEU A 714 -10.68 14.29 -14.14
CA LEU A 714 -10.33 13.81 -12.79
C LEU A 714 -9.26 12.72 -12.82
N ILE A 715 -8.93 12.19 -14.00
CA ILE A 715 -7.87 11.20 -14.18
C ILE A 715 -6.53 11.94 -14.16
N ASN A 716 -5.63 11.54 -13.26
CA ASN A 716 -4.29 12.12 -13.19
C ASN A 716 -3.40 11.57 -14.31
N ASN A 717 -3.55 12.16 -15.50
CA ASN A 717 -2.67 11.93 -16.65
C ASN A 717 -1.63 13.05 -16.84
N GLY A 718 -1.67 14.09 -15.98
CA GLY A 718 -0.77 15.25 -15.98
C GLY A 718 -1.11 16.36 -16.99
N LEU A 719 -2.25 16.28 -17.68
CA LEU A 719 -2.67 17.25 -18.70
C LEU A 719 -3.56 18.37 -18.15
N SER A 720 -4.57 18.01 -17.36
CA SER A 720 -5.60 18.90 -16.84
C SER A 720 -5.43 19.17 -15.35
N ASP A 721 -5.96 20.30 -14.90
CA ASP A 721 -6.34 20.53 -13.51
C ASP A 721 -7.87 20.67 -13.50
N PRO A 722 -8.62 19.83 -12.77
CA PRO A 722 -10.07 19.87 -12.82
C PRO A 722 -10.66 21.17 -12.26
N GLU A 723 -9.99 21.88 -11.35
CA GLU A 723 -10.46 23.20 -10.87
C GLU A 723 -10.20 24.34 -11.87
N HIS A 724 -9.49 24.05 -12.98
CA HIS A 724 -9.22 24.97 -14.09
C HIS A 724 -9.81 24.45 -15.42
N PRO A 725 -11.13 24.50 -15.65
CA PRO A 725 -11.75 24.03 -16.89
C PRO A 725 -11.21 24.72 -18.15
N GLU A 726 -10.71 25.94 -18.03
CA GLU A 726 -10.08 26.71 -19.11
C GLU A 726 -8.72 26.17 -19.53
N TRP A 727 -8.12 25.26 -18.76
CA TRP A 727 -6.84 24.65 -19.12
C TRP A 727 -6.97 23.56 -20.16
N GLY A 728 -8.14 22.92 -20.24
CA GLY A 728 -8.41 21.82 -21.16
C GLY A 728 -7.75 20.50 -20.75
N GLY A 729 -8.36 19.41 -21.18
CA GLY A 729 -7.91 18.05 -20.94
C GLY A 729 -8.74 17.03 -21.70
N TRP A 730 -8.64 15.77 -21.33
CA TRP A 730 -9.39 14.69 -21.97
C TRP A 730 -10.91 14.87 -21.87
N GLY A 731 -11.40 15.53 -20.82
CA GLY A 731 -12.81 15.88 -20.62
C GLY A 731 -13.24 17.20 -21.27
N GLY A 732 -12.38 17.82 -22.09
CA GLY A 732 -12.68 19.07 -22.79
C GLY A 732 -12.10 20.31 -22.11
N ARG A 733 -12.30 21.46 -22.77
CA ARG A 733 -11.95 22.81 -22.28
C ARG A 733 -13.21 23.66 -22.23
N TYR A 734 -13.32 24.51 -21.23
CA TYR A 734 -14.49 25.34 -20.97
C TYR A 734 -14.08 26.75 -20.58
N GLU A 735 -14.90 27.74 -20.91
CA GLU A 735 -14.65 29.14 -20.58
C GLU A 735 -15.76 29.68 -19.68
N LEU A 736 -15.41 30.56 -18.75
CA LEU A 736 -16.35 31.14 -17.80
C LEU A 736 -16.98 32.41 -18.39
N TYR A 737 -18.21 32.29 -18.90
CA TYR A 737 -18.97 33.42 -19.42
C TYR A 737 -20.48 33.19 -19.30
N THR A 738 -21.28 34.24 -19.45
CA THR A 738 -22.75 34.14 -19.52
C THR A 738 -23.14 33.90 -20.99
N PRO A 739 -23.53 32.70 -21.41
CA PRO A 739 -23.85 32.45 -22.80
C PRO A 739 -25.15 33.16 -23.23
N HIS A 740 -25.19 33.58 -24.49
CA HIS A 740 -26.43 33.98 -25.15
C HIS A 740 -27.40 32.79 -25.19
N LYS A 741 -28.71 33.03 -24.96
CA LYS A 741 -29.70 31.96 -25.04
C LYS A 741 -29.88 31.50 -26.48
N GLU A 742 -29.44 30.27 -26.74
CA GLU A 742 -29.71 29.60 -28.00
C GLU A 742 -31.08 28.93 -28.04
N ARG A 743 -31.57 28.64 -29.24
CA ARG A 743 -32.91 28.06 -29.47
C ARG A 743 -33.11 26.69 -28.83
N TRP A 744 -32.05 25.98 -28.45
CA TRP A 744 -32.08 24.66 -27.80
C TRP A 744 -31.85 24.71 -26.28
N PHE A 745 -31.61 25.90 -25.72
CA PHE A 745 -31.47 26.05 -24.26
C PHE A 745 -32.85 26.02 -23.58
N MET A 746 -32.95 25.39 -22.42
CA MET A 746 -34.17 25.40 -21.59
C MET A 746 -34.48 26.80 -21.06
N ALA A 747 -33.45 27.53 -20.62
CA ALA A 747 -33.58 28.85 -20.00
C ALA A 747 -32.44 29.79 -20.42
N GLN A 748 -32.60 31.09 -20.17
CA GLN A 748 -31.51 32.06 -20.27
C GLN A 748 -30.64 31.93 -19.02
N GLU A 749 -29.31 31.85 -19.19
CA GLU A 749 -28.39 31.87 -18.07
C GLU A 749 -28.35 33.25 -17.41
N THR A 750 -28.36 33.30 -16.08
CA THR A 750 -28.41 34.53 -15.27
C THR A 750 -27.06 34.94 -14.72
N ARG A 751 -26.00 34.16 -14.97
CA ARG A 751 -24.64 34.36 -14.47
C ARG A 751 -23.61 33.68 -15.39
N PRO A 752 -22.31 33.98 -15.24
CA PRO A 752 -21.27 33.19 -15.87
C PRO A 752 -21.29 31.73 -15.40
N ILE A 753 -21.07 30.81 -16.34
CA ILE A 753 -20.96 29.37 -16.12
C ILE A 753 -19.76 28.85 -16.94
N TRP A 754 -19.17 27.72 -16.57
CA TRP A 754 -18.15 27.09 -17.39
C TRP A 754 -18.84 26.37 -18.55
N THR A 755 -18.70 26.90 -19.77
CA THR A 755 -19.44 26.41 -20.94
C THR A 755 -18.57 26.41 -22.20
N ASN A 756 -19.16 25.97 -23.31
CA ASN A 756 -18.51 25.67 -24.58
C ASN A 756 -17.51 26.78 -24.98
N THR A 757 -16.29 26.37 -25.28
CA THR A 757 -15.25 27.18 -25.93
C THR A 757 -14.63 26.35 -27.05
N GLN A 758 -13.85 26.95 -27.94
CA GLN A 758 -13.37 26.31 -29.16
C GLN A 758 -11.85 26.19 -29.17
N ASP A 759 -11.36 25.02 -29.57
CA ASP A 759 -9.95 24.80 -29.91
C ASP A 759 -9.77 24.78 -31.42
N GLU A 760 -8.60 25.19 -31.89
CA GLU A 760 -8.15 25.03 -33.26
C GLU A 760 -7.13 23.88 -33.34
N VAL A 761 -7.52 22.80 -34.01
CA VAL A 761 -6.76 21.55 -34.02
C VAL A 761 -6.59 21.05 -35.44
N LEU A 762 -5.38 20.60 -35.77
CA LEU A 762 -5.13 19.83 -36.99
C LEU A 762 -5.70 18.42 -36.81
N GLY A 763 -6.77 18.13 -37.54
CA GLY A 763 -7.49 16.86 -37.48
C GLY A 763 -6.76 15.71 -38.18
N PHE A 764 -7.24 14.50 -37.93
CA PHE A 764 -6.81 13.25 -38.58
C PHE A 764 -7.01 13.27 -40.10
N ASP A 765 -7.91 14.11 -40.59
CA ASP A 765 -8.12 14.37 -42.03
C ASP A 765 -7.09 15.37 -42.63
N ASN A 766 -6.05 15.74 -41.88
CA ASN A 766 -5.03 16.72 -42.22
C ASN A 766 -5.59 18.12 -42.54
N ARG A 767 -6.69 18.51 -41.89
CA ARG A 767 -7.28 19.85 -42.01
C ARG A 767 -7.40 20.50 -40.64
N TRP A 768 -7.33 21.82 -40.61
CA TRP A 768 -7.57 22.59 -39.39
C TRP A 768 -9.07 22.69 -39.11
N HIS A 769 -9.46 22.46 -37.85
CA HIS A 769 -10.84 22.54 -37.37
C HIS A 769 -10.90 23.42 -36.13
N THR A 770 -11.78 24.42 -36.16
CA THR A 770 -12.05 25.30 -35.01
C THR A 770 -13.44 24.98 -34.49
N THR A 771 -13.52 24.22 -33.40
CA THR A 771 -14.81 23.75 -32.86
C THR A 771 -14.68 23.39 -31.39
N ASN A 772 -15.79 23.45 -30.65
CA ASN A 772 -15.84 23.03 -29.26
C ASN A 772 -15.65 21.51 -29.09
N HIS A 773 -16.07 20.70 -30.06
CA HIS A 773 -15.82 19.25 -30.03
C HIS A 773 -14.32 18.92 -30.07
N ALA A 774 -13.50 19.77 -30.71
CA ALA A 774 -12.05 19.59 -30.83
C ALA A 774 -11.35 19.64 -29.49
N THR A 775 -11.93 20.33 -28.50
CA THR A 775 -11.41 20.35 -27.14
C THR A 775 -11.36 18.96 -26.50
N ILE A 776 -12.16 17.99 -26.98
CA ILE A 776 -12.16 16.58 -26.56
C ILE A 776 -11.48 15.69 -27.59
N TRP A 777 -11.94 15.67 -28.85
CA TRP A 777 -11.52 14.63 -29.80
C TRP A 777 -10.05 14.73 -30.19
N ARG A 778 -9.39 15.88 -29.96
CA ARG A 778 -7.93 16.02 -30.13
C ARG A 778 -7.13 15.02 -29.29
N TRP A 779 -7.71 14.53 -28.20
CA TRP A 779 -7.08 13.58 -27.28
C TRP A 779 -7.48 12.12 -27.54
N ARG A 780 -8.26 11.84 -28.60
CA ARG A 780 -8.92 10.53 -28.81
C ARG A 780 -7.98 9.35 -28.84
N GLY A 781 -6.87 9.47 -29.56
CA GLY A 781 -5.86 8.41 -29.57
C GLY A 781 -5.39 8.03 -28.17
N ALA A 782 -5.11 9.03 -27.33
CA ALA A 782 -4.59 8.82 -25.98
C ALA A 782 -5.62 8.16 -25.06
N TYR A 783 -6.84 8.70 -24.94
CA TYR A 783 -7.84 8.13 -24.03
C TYR A 783 -8.42 6.80 -24.52
N GLN A 784 -8.44 6.53 -25.83
CA GLN A 784 -8.87 5.22 -26.35
C GLN A 784 -7.80 4.15 -26.17
N ASN A 785 -6.53 4.49 -26.37
CA ASN A 785 -5.44 3.56 -26.07
C ASN A 785 -5.35 3.26 -24.57
N ASP A 786 -5.52 4.28 -23.72
CA ASP A 786 -5.52 4.09 -22.26
C ASP A 786 -6.67 3.18 -21.81
N PHE A 787 -7.87 3.38 -22.35
CA PHE A 787 -9.00 2.49 -22.06
C PHE A 787 -8.76 1.06 -22.57
N ALA A 788 -8.23 0.89 -23.78
CA ALA A 788 -7.91 -0.43 -24.32
C ALA A 788 -6.84 -1.16 -23.48
N ALA A 789 -5.79 -0.47 -23.03
CA ALA A 789 -4.78 -1.05 -22.14
C ALA A 789 -5.38 -1.42 -20.78
N ARG A 790 -6.21 -0.57 -20.19
CA ARG A 790 -6.89 -0.88 -18.93
C ARG A 790 -7.90 -2.02 -19.05
N MET A 791 -8.53 -2.19 -20.22
CA MET A 791 -9.32 -3.39 -20.49
C MET A 791 -8.44 -4.62 -20.65
N ASP A 792 -7.22 -4.52 -21.20
CA ASP A 792 -6.24 -5.60 -21.15
C ASP A 792 -5.84 -5.96 -19.70
N TRP A 793 -5.69 -4.97 -18.81
CA TRP A 793 -5.43 -5.20 -17.38
C TRP A 793 -6.53 -6.00 -16.66
N THR A 794 -7.74 -6.09 -17.22
CA THR A 794 -8.81 -6.90 -16.64
C THR A 794 -8.63 -8.40 -16.89
N VAL A 795 -7.81 -8.79 -17.87
CA VAL A 795 -7.70 -10.19 -18.32
C VAL A 795 -6.26 -10.71 -18.47
N LYS A 796 -5.25 -9.84 -18.55
CA LYS A 796 -3.85 -10.23 -18.73
C LYS A 796 -3.03 -10.09 -17.45
N PRO A 797 -1.93 -10.83 -17.26
CA PRO A 797 -0.95 -10.52 -16.21
C PRO A 797 -0.18 -9.22 -16.53
N TYR A 798 0.47 -8.64 -15.51
CA TYR A 798 1.29 -7.41 -15.63
C TYR A 798 2.21 -7.45 -16.86
N SER A 799 3.04 -8.49 -16.99
CA SER A 799 4.05 -8.61 -18.05
C SER A 799 3.51 -8.73 -19.48
N GLU A 800 2.18 -8.88 -19.66
CA GLU A 800 1.55 -9.03 -20.98
C GLU A 800 0.65 -7.85 -21.37
N ALA A 801 0.60 -6.81 -20.53
CA ALA A 801 -0.11 -5.57 -20.81
C ALA A 801 0.82 -4.37 -20.67
N ASN A 802 0.53 -3.32 -21.43
CA ASN A 802 1.28 -2.07 -21.38
C ASN A 802 0.82 -1.18 -20.22
N HIS A 803 1.72 -0.37 -19.68
CA HIS A 803 1.50 0.59 -18.61
C HIS A 803 2.02 1.97 -19.01
N PRO A 804 1.37 3.05 -18.54
CA PRO A 804 1.69 4.38 -19.01
C PRO A 804 3.12 4.81 -18.64
N PRO A 805 3.81 5.57 -19.51
CA PRO A 805 5.11 6.13 -19.19
C PRO A 805 4.98 7.14 -18.04
N VAL A 806 6.11 7.45 -17.39
CA VAL A 806 6.21 8.40 -16.28
C VAL A 806 6.99 9.63 -16.76
N PRO A 807 6.32 10.72 -17.18
CA PRO A 807 7.00 11.94 -17.60
C PRO A 807 7.57 12.69 -16.40
N LYS A 808 8.79 13.20 -16.54
CA LYS A 808 9.47 14.01 -15.52
C LYS A 808 9.93 15.33 -16.11
N LEU A 809 9.71 16.43 -15.40
CA LEU A 809 10.35 17.71 -15.69
C LEU A 809 11.64 17.83 -14.88
N ASP A 810 12.75 18.13 -15.55
CA ASP A 810 14.04 18.46 -14.92
C ASP A 810 14.19 20.00 -14.76
N HIS A 811 13.06 20.66 -14.56
CA HIS A 811 12.90 22.07 -14.24
C HIS A 811 11.53 22.27 -13.57
N PRO A 812 11.27 23.44 -12.95
CA PRO A 812 9.96 23.73 -12.38
C PRO A 812 8.82 23.69 -13.42
N ALA A 813 7.64 23.23 -13.00
CA ALA A 813 6.42 23.24 -13.82
C ALA A 813 5.86 24.65 -14.04
N THR A 814 6.25 25.63 -13.20
CA THR A 814 5.91 27.04 -13.39
C THR A 814 7.19 27.84 -13.52
N LEU A 815 7.31 28.62 -14.58
CA LEU A 815 8.47 29.44 -14.91
C LEU A 815 8.03 30.90 -15.01
N THR A 816 8.86 31.83 -14.53
CA THR A 816 8.69 33.27 -14.74
C THR A 816 9.85 33.77 -15.58
N VAL A 817 9.56 34.40 -16.70
CA VAL A 817 10.54 34.83 -17.71
C VAL A 817 10.19 36.21 -18.27
N LYS A 818 11.21 36.94 -18.70
CA LYS A 818 11.03 38.24 -19.37
C LYS A 818 10.97 38.10 -20.88
N LYS A 819 10.47 39.14 -21.53
CA LYS A 819 10.55 39.27 -22.99
C LYS A 819 11.99 39.12 -23.49
N GLY A 820 12.17 38.35 -24.55
CA GLY A 820 13.46 38.06 -25.17
C GLY A 820 14.29 36.98 -24.46
N GLU A 821 13.87 36.48 -23.29
CA GLU A 821 14.58 35.40 -22.61
C GLU A 821 14.31 34.04 -23.26
N ARG A 822 15.26 33.12 -23.06
CA ARG A 822 15.15 31.73 -23.50
C ARG A 822 14.56 30.86 -22.41
N VAL A 823 13.54 30.10 -22.75
CA VAL A 823 12.96 29.04 -21.90
C VAL A 823 13.62 27.72 -22.26
N GLN A 824 14.25 27.07 -21.28
CA GLN A 824 14.77 25.71 -21.40
C GLN A 824 13.72 24.73 -20.88
N LEU A 825 13.44 23.69 -21.67
CA LEU A 825 12.51 22.63 -21.34
C LEU A 825 13.26 21.30 -21.31
N SER A 826 13.00 20.46 -20.30
CA SER A 826 13.73 19.22 -20.10
C SER A 826 12.82 18.15 -19.51
N ALA A 827 12.63 17.09 -20.28
CA ALA A 827 11.94 15.85 -19.93
C ALA A 827 12.92 14.78 -19.41
N VAL A 828 14.17 15.16 -19.11
CA VAL A 828 15.22 14.23 -18.67
C VAL A 828 14.79 13.53 -17.39
N GLY A 829 14.97 12.21 -17.38
CA GLY A 829 14.52 11.35 -16.27
C GLY A 829 13.07 10.88 -16.39
N SER A 830 12.37 11.16 -17.50
CA SER A 830 11.17 10.42 -17.86
C SER A 830 11.52 8.93 -18.07
N SER A 831 10.64 8.04 -17.69
CA SER A 831 10.88 6.58 -17.73
C SER A 831 9.63 5.82 -18.16
N ASP A 832 9.81 4.57 -18.57
CA ASP A 832 8.73 3.64 -18.83
C ASP A 832 8.81 2.46 -17.85
N PRO A 833 7.72 2.07 -17.18
CA PRO A 833 7.75 0.97 -16.20
C PRO A 833 7.92 -0.41 -16.85
N ASP A 834 7.57 -0.58 -18.12
CA ASP A 834 7.71 -1.82 -18.89
C ASP A 834 9.05 -1.88 -19.64
N GLY A 835 9.80 -0.77 -19.63
CA GLY A 835 11.10 -0.64 -20.29
C GLY A 835 10.99 -0.26 -21.77
N ASP A 836 9.82 0.20 -22.21
CA ASP A 836 9.60 0.63 -23.58
C ASP A 836 10.35 1.92 -23.93
N ALA A 837 10.67 2.07 -25.22
CA ALA A 837 11.23 3.31 -25.72
C ALA A 837 10.22 4.46 -25.63
N LEU A 838 10.71 5.68 -25.42
CA LEU A 838 9.88 6.88 -25.26
C LEU A 838 9.99 7.82 -26.46
N SER A 839 8.87 8.35 -26.90
CA SER A 839 8.75 9.51 -27.79
C SER A 839 8.31 10.74 -26.99
N TYR A 840 8.85 11.91 -27.34
CA TYR A 840 8.57 13.18 -26.69
C TYR A 840 7.89 14.12 -27.68
N GLU A 841 6.96 14.92 -27.20
CA GLU A 841 6.35 16.01 -27.97
C GLU A 841 6.13 17.22 -27.06
N TRP A 842 6.77 18.33 -27.40
CA TRP A 842 6.57 19.62 -26.75
C TRP A 842 5.76 20.54 -27.67
N PHE A 843 4.61 21.01 -27.20
CA PHE A 843 3.78 21.93 -27.96
C PHE A 843 3.14 23.00 -27.08
N ALA A 844 2.81 24.15 -27.67
CA ALA A 844 2.04 25.18 -26.98
C ALA A 844 0.54 24.86 -27.10
N TYR A 845 -0.14 24.73 -25.96
CA TYR A 845 -1.59 24.70 -25.89
C TYR A 845 -2.10 26.14 -25.82
N ALA A 846 -2.14 26.79 -26.99
CA ALA A 846 -2.33 28.24 -27.12
C ALA A 846 -3.64 28.72 -26.48
N GLU A 847 -4.72 27.96 -26.64
CA GLU A 847 -6.06 28.32 -26.18
C GLU A 847 -6.24 28.25 -24.65
N ALA A 848 -5.31 27.60 -23.95
CA ALA A 848 -5.29 27.55 -22.48
C ALA A 848 -4.51 28.72 -21.85
N GLY A 849 -3.65 29.39 -22.63
CA GLY A 849 -2.87 30.52 -22.16
C GLY A 849 -3.65 31.84 -22.26
N THR A 850 -3.30 32.81 -21.40
CA THR A 850 -3.86 34.17 -21.50
C THR A 850 -3.18 35.00 -22.60
N ARG A 851 -2.10 34.49 -23.19
CA ARG A 851 -1.40 35.12 -24.32
C ARG A 851 -1.90 34.59 -25.65
N VAL A 852 -2.25 35.50 -26.55
CA VAL A 852 -2.55 35.16 -27.95
C VAL A 852 -1.26 34.89 -28.70
N LEU A 853 -1.06 33.62 -29.06
CA LEU A 853 -0.01 33.16 -29.96
C LEU A 853 -0.61 33.08 -31.36
N SER A 854 -0.03 33.76 -32.36
CA SER A 854 -0.57 33.72 -33.73
C SER A 854 0.53 33.78 -34.77
N ASN A 855 0.39 32.98 -35.82
CA ASN A 855 1.25 33.00 -36.99
C ASN A 855 0.48 32.61 -38.26
N ALA A 856 -0.07 33.62 -38.94
CA ALA A 856 -0.84 33.42 -40.17
C ALA A 856 0.01 32.92 -41.36
N ALA A 857 1.34 33.03 -41.32
CA ALA A 857 2.22 32.65 -42.43
C ALA A 857 2.57 31.16 -42.43
N THR A 858 2.68 30.52 -41.26
CA THR A 858 3.09 29.10 -41.16
C THR A 858 2.14 28.22 -40.35
N GLY A 859 1.15 28.79 -39.65
CA GLY A 859 0.26 28.05 -38.74
C GLY A 859 0.93 27.51 -37.47
N ILE A 860 2.20 27.86 -37.22
CA ILE A 860 2.96 27.41 -36.03
C ILE A 860 2.74 28.42 -34.90
N MET A 861 2.06 27.99 -33.82
CA MET A 861 1.75 28.83 -32.66
C MET A 861 3.01 29.30 -31.92
N LEU A 862 3.91 28.37 -31.60
CA LEU A 862 5.20 28.62 -30.97
C LEU A 862 6.24 27.68 -31.55
N ASP A 863 7.40 28.21 -31.94
CA ASP A 863 8.48 27.42 -32.55
C ASP A 863 9.42 26.92 -31.46
N ILE A 864 9.05 25.77 -30.91
CA ILE A 864 9.83 25.03 -29.92
C ILE A 864 10.89 24.23 -30.66
N LYS A 865 12.16 24.53 -30.40
CA LYS A 865 13.30 23.81 -30.97
C LYS A 865 13.48 22.48 -30.25
N ASN A 866 13.76 21.44 -31.03
CA ASN A 866 13.89 20.05 -30.57
C ASN A 866 12.63 19.57 -29.83
N ALA A 867 11.45 19.97 -30.31
CA ALA A 867 10.16 19.62 -29.71
C ALA A 867 9.91 18.11 -29.61
N ASP A 868 10.62 17.29 -30.39
CA ASP A 868 10.55 15.84 -30.40
C ASP A 868 11.62 15.15 -29.51
N GLN A 869 12.43 15.92 -28.78
CA GLN A 869 13.56 15.44 -27.98
C GLN A 869 13.33 15.64 -26.47
N PRO A 870 14.07 14.92 -25.60
CA PRO A 870 14.01 15.12 -24.16
C PRO A 870 14.37 16.54 -23.72
N LYS A 871 15.21 17.26 -24.48
CA LYS A 871 15.60 18.64 -24.21
C LYS A 871 15.14 19.54 -25.36
N ALA A 872 14.29 20.49 -25.04
CA ALA A 872 13.70 21.45 -25.97
C ALA A 872 13.87 22.88 -25.46
N TRP A 873 13.68 23.88 -26.30
CA TRP A 873 13.73 25.28 -25.88
C TRP A 873 13.00 26.19 -26.86
N PHE A 874 12.64 27.39 -26.42
CA PHE A 874 12.15 28.45 -27.28
C PHE A 874 12.54 29.82 -26.70
N ASP A 875 12.55 30.85 -27.55
CA ASP A 875 12.77 32.24 -27.13
C ASP A 875 11.42 32.96 -26.99
N VAL A 876 11.24 33.73 -25.93
CA VAL A 876 10.01 34.50 -25.66
C VAL A 876 10.01 35.77 -26.51
N THR A 877 9.67 35.65 -27.79
CA THR A 877 9.76 36.78 -28.74
C THR A 877 8.49 37.62 -28.80
N ASP A 878 8.63 38.96 -28.92
CA ASP A 878 7.50 39.86 -29.20
C ASP A 878 6.95 39.71 -30.64
N ALA A 879 7.78 39.24 -31.58
CA ALA A 879 7.39 39.13 -32.99
C ALA A 879 6.25 38.13 -33.26
N ARG A 880 5.99 37.20 -32.33
CA ARG A 880 4.98 36.13 -32.46
C ARG A 880 3.87 36.22 -31.42
N VAL A 881 3.91 37.25 -30.56
CA VAL A 881 2.92 37.45 -29.52
C VAL A 881 2.27 38.81 -29.65
N MET A 882 0.94 38.83 -29.68
CA MET A 882 0.17 40.08 -29.77
C MET A 882 0.33 40.92 -28.48
N PRO A 883 0.31 42.27 -28.57
CA PRO A 883 0.27 43.15 -27.40
C PRO A 883 -0.86 42.77 -26.44
N PRO A 884 -0.65 42.85 -25.11
CA PRO A 884 0.48 43.49 -24.41
C PRO A 884 1.79 42.70 -24.40
N GLY A 885 1.78 41.45 -24.88
CA GLY A 885 2.95 40.58 -24.79
C GLY A 885 3.32 40.26 -23.34
N THR A 886 2.36 40.26 -22.41
CA THR A 886 2.44 39.77 -21.01
C THR A 886 1.36 38.70 -20.77
N GLY A 887 1.51 37.85 -19.76
CA GLY A 887 0.54 36.77 -19.43
C GLY A 887 1.15 35.38 -19.46
N THR A 888 0.32 34.34 -19.52
CA THR A 888 0.72 32.93 -19.45
C THR A 888 0.79 32.25 -20.81
N MET A 889 1.81 31.41 -21.02
CA MET A 889 1.85 30.39 -22.07
C MET A 889 1.79 29.02 -21.42
N HIS A 890 0.99 28.12 -21.98
CA HIS A 890 0.85 26.75 -21.50
C HIS A 890 1.58 25.83 -22.48
N ILE A 891 2.68 25.23 -22.03
CA ILE A 891 3.46 24.27 -22.81
C ILE A 891 3.17 22.87 -22.29
N ILE A 892 2.83 21.96 -23.19
CA ILE A 892 2.54 20.57 -22.86
C ILE A 892 3.71 19.73 -23.33
N LEU A 893 4.22 18.91 -22.42
CA LEU A 893 5.01 17.73 -22.71
C LEU A 893 4.05 16.55 -22.82
N ALA A 894 3.99 15.88 -23.96
CA ALA A 894 3.43 14.55 -24.10
C ALA A 894 4.57 13.54 -24.24
N VAL A 895 4.58 12.53 -23.37
CA VAL A 895 5.50 11.39 -23.46
C VAL A 895 4.68 10.17 -23.81
N THR A 896 5.05 9.51 -24.91
CA THR A 896 4.34 8.33 -25.41
C THR A 896 5.31 7.15 -25.50
N ASP A 897 4.95 6.03 -24.90
CA ASP A 897 5.73 4.80 -24.97
C ASP A 897 5.65 4.15 -26.38
N HIS A 898 6.33 3.02 -26.53
CA HIS A 898 6.29 2.17 -27.74
C HIS A 898 5.61 0.82 -27.48
N GLY A 899 4.87 0.72 -26.38
CA GLY A 899 4.09 -0.45 -26.01
C GLY A 899 2.82 -0.61 -26.86
N THR A 900 2.02 -1.64 -26.57
CA THR A 900 0.80 -1.95 -27.33
C THR A 900 -0.42 -2.12 -26.42
N PRO A 901 -1.45 -1.25 -26.52
CA PRO A 901 -1.46 -0.02 -27.33
C PRO A 901 -0.49 1.03 -26.74
N ARG A 902 -0.08 2.01 -27.55
CA ARG A 902 0.83 3.07 -27.08
C ARG A 902 0.15 3.98 -26.07
N LEU A 903 0.74 4.19 -24.91
CA LEU A 903 0.17 5.03 -23.85
C LEU A 903 0.90 6.36 -23.74
N THR A 904 0.13 7.40 -23.43
CA THR A 904 0.62 8.78 -23.32
C THR A 904 0.34 9.32 -21.93
N ARG A 905 1.34 10.00 -21.36
CA ARG A 905 1.20 10.82 -20.15
C ARG A 905 1.81 12.20 -20.39
N TYR A 906 1.35 13.16 -19.61
CA TYR A 906 1.63 14.56 -19.86
C TYR A 906 2.30 15.26 -18.67
N LYS A 907 2.96 16.37 -18.96
CA LYS A 907 3.23 17.43 -17.98
C LYS A 907 2.88 18.77 -18.61
N ARG A 908 2.24 19.64 -17.83
CA ARG A 908 1.98 21.03 -18.20
C ARG A 908 3.04 21.93 -17.57
N VAL A 909 3.57 22.85 -18.37
CA VAL A 909 4.51 23.89 -17.95
C VAL A 909 3.83 25.25 -18.18
N ILE A 910 3.65 26.00 -17.10
CA ILE A 910 3.07 27.35 -17.14
C ILE A 910 4.21 28.35 -17.18
N VAL A 911 4.30 29.12 -18.26
CA VAL A 911 5.32 30.15 -18.44
C VAL A 911 4.66 31.53 -18.28
N ASN A 912 4.92 32.15 -17.13
CA ASN A 912 4.51 33.52 -16.82
C ASN A 912 5.49 34.50 -17.47
N VAL A 913 4.99 35.30 -18.40
CA VAL A 913 5.80 36.28 -19.11
C VAL A 913 5.54 37.67 -18.55
N GLU A 914 6.61 38.26 -18.01
CA GLU A 914 6.63 39.60 -17.44
C GLU A 914 7.21 40.63 -18.42
N PRO A 915 6.98 41.94 -18.19
CA PRO A 915 7.47 43.03 -19.03
C PRO A 915 8.97 43.01 -19.35
#